data_AF-A0A341AZ88-F1
#
_entry.id   AF-A0A341AZ88-F1
#
_cell.length_a   1.000
_cell.length_b   1.000
_cell.length_c   1.000
_cell.angle_alpha   90.00
_cell.angle_beta   90.00
_cell.angle_gamma   90.00
#
_symmetry.space_group_name_H-M   'P 1'
#
loop_
_entity.id
_entity.type
_entity.pdbx_description
1 polymer ?
#
loop_
_entity_poly.entity_id
_entity_poly.type
_entity_poly.pdbx_seq_one_letter_code
_entity_poly.pdbx_strand_id
1 'polypeptide(L)'
;MPLAGPRGPGVSEQRSPGAGYGQVSLCWGSRVSDLCLCRSTASKGGALLPRPSTSSYTASGLRTIAVVSRIQSPAGDSKVVSAAGGGAAGSGMFLRQTVSLCQSCFGYPVSIFFIVINEFCERFSYYGMRAILILYFQSFLRWNDNLSTAIYHTFVALCYLTPILGALIADSWLGKFKTIVSLSIVYTIGQAVIAVSSINDLMDFNHDGDPDNISVHVALSMVGLALIALGTGGIKPCVSAFGGDQFEKGQEKQRNRFFSIFYLAINAGSLLSTIITPMLRVQECGIHSKKACYPLAFGVPAALMAVSLIVFVIGSGMYKKVQPQGNVMAKVARCVGFAIKNRIRHRSKKFPKREHWLDWANEKYNEQLISQIKMVTRVMFLYIPLPMFWALFDQQGSRWTLQATTMNGKIGIIEIQPDQMQTVNAILIVILVPIMDAVVYPLIAKCGFNFTSLKKMTVGMFLASMAFVAAAIVQVEIEKTLPIFPKGNEVQIKVLNIGNDSMNISFPGTTVTLDQMSQTSEFMTFSADKLTSINISSTGSPLTPVTDFEQGHRHTLLVWAPNNYQVVKDGLNQKPENGKNGIRFVNALAESFNVTMNEEINETVTSHNASEYHFFSSGRMSFTINSSEIAQHCGNEFKTPYLEFGSAYTYVITRKGDGCLEPTVFRDISPNTVSMALQIPQYFLLTCGEVVFSVTGLEFSYSQAPSNMKSVLQAGWLLTVAIGNFIVLIVAGAGSFSEQWAEYVLFAALLLVVSVIFAIMARFYTYVSPAEIEAQFDTDEKKKYPEESNPYPKLDSALQTQL
;
A
#
# COMPACT_ATOMS: atom_id res chain seq x y z
N MET A 1 26.35 -56.83 26.91
CA MET A 1 26.50 -57.33 28.29
C MET A 1 26.03 -56.26 29.26
N PRO A 2 25.49 -56.62 30.44
CA PRO A 2 24.32 -55.92 31.00
C PRO A 2 24.46 -55.50 32.48
N LEU A 3 23.37 -54.95 33.05
CA LEU A 3 22.82 -55.11 34.43
C LEU A 3 21.55 -54.22 34.49
N ALA A 4 20.31 -54.71 34.39
CA ALA A 4 19.47 -55.33 35.45
C ALA A 4 19.39 -54.45 36.72
N GLY A 5 18.25 -53.92 37.21
CA GLY A 5 16.85 -54.38 37.34
C GLY A 5 16.45 -54.32 38.85
N PRO A 6 15.26 -54.74 39.34
CA PRO A 6 13.86 -54.52 38.91
C PRO A 6 12.89 -54.14 40.09
N ARG A 7 11.57 -53.95 39.84
CA ARG A 7 10.38 -54.49 40.59
C ARG A 7 9.08 -53.63 40.50
N GLY A 8 7.94 -54.29 40.20
CA GLY A 8 6.55 -53.83 40.44
C GLY A 8 5.99 -54.36 41.78
N PRO A 9 4.65 -54.52 42.04
CA PRO A 9 3.48 -54.69 41.13
C PRO A 9 2.35 -53.63 41.35
N GLY A 10 1.10 -53.70 40.87
CA GLY A 10 0.42 -54.58 39.86
C GLY A 10 -0.95 -55.18 40.30
N VAL A 11 -2.08 -54.63 39.82
CA VAL A 11 -3.50 -55.10 39.99
C VAL A 11 -4.29 -54.72 38.71
N SER A 12 -4.52 -55.61 37.73
CA SER A 12 -5.66 -56.55 37.52
C SER A 12 -6.98 -55.99 36.95
N GLU A 13 -7.01 -55.78 35.62
CA GLU A 13 -7.91 -56.38 34.61
C GLU A 13 -9.35 -56.88 34.95
N GLN A 14 -10.35 -56.44 34.16
CA GLN A 14 -11.59 -57.10 33.65
C GLN A 14 -12.45 -56.00 32.96
N ARG A 15 -13.22 -56.15 31.85
CA ARG A 15 -13.54 -57.21 30.89
C ARG A 15 -13.90 -56.55 29.53
N SER A 16 -13.61 -57.20 28.40
CA SER A 16 -14.28 -56.95 27.09
C SER A 16 -15.39 -58.00 26.86
N PRO A 17 -16.35 -57.77 25.95
CA PRO A 17 -16.15 -58.16 24.53
C PRO A 17 -16.88 -57.27 23.51
N GLY A 18 -16.62 -57.50 22.20
CA GLY A 18 -17.53 -57.11 21.11
C GLY A 18 -16.93 -56.16 20.06
N ALA A 19 -16.33 -56.74 19.01
CA ALA A 19 -15.78 -55.97 17.90
C ALA A 19 -16.86 -55.37 16.98
N GLY A 20 -16.57 -54.19 16.41
CA GLY A 20 -17.36 -53.57 15.34
C GLY A 20 -16.53 -52.54 14.58
N TYR A 21 -16.05 -52.89 13.39
CA TYR A 21 -15.33 -51.96 12.52
C TYR A 21 -16.25 -50.81 12.07
N GLY A 22 -16.02 -49.61 12.58
CA GLY A 22 -16.70 -48.39 12.15
C GLY A 22 -15.73 -47.45 11.43
N GLN A 23 -15.75 -47.46 10.10
CA GLN A 23 -15.07 -46.42 9.30
C GLN A 23 -15.70 -45.05 9.60
N VAL A 24 -15.03 -44.20 10.37
CA VAL A 24 -15.38 -42.77 10.41
C VAL A 24 -14.82 -42.13 9.15
N SER A 25 -15.63 -42.18 8.09
CA SER A 25 -15.35 -41.52 6.82
C SER A 25 -15.26 -40.01 7.02
N LEU A 26 -14.04 -39.48 6.95
CA LEU A 26 -13.79 -38.06 6.77
C LEU A 26 -14.32 -37.65 5.39
N CYS A 27 -15.55 -37.13 5.34
CA CYS A 27 -16.11 -36.52 4.14
C CYS A 27 -15.42 -35.19 3.80
N TRP A 28 -14.18 -35.28 3.35
CA TRP A 28 -13.56 -34.27 2.49
C TRP A 28 -14.27 -34.31 1.14
N GLY A 29 -15.31 -33.47 1.01
CA GLY A 29 -16.07 -33.27 -0.22
C GLY A 29 -15.29 -32.49 -1.29
N SER A 30 -14.11 -32.98 -1.67
CA SER A 30 -13.37 -32.47 -2.82
C SER A 30 -14.12 -32.81 -4.12
N ARG A 31 -14.85 -31.84 -4.67
CA ARG A 31 -15.27 -31.85 -6.08
C ARG A 31 -14.79 -30.57 -6.79
N VAL A 32 -13.49 -30.54 -7.04
CA VAL A 32 -12.92 -29.74 -8.15
C VAL A 32 -12.67 -30.72 -9.29
N SER A 33 -13.69 -30.94 -10.12
CA SER A 33 -13.62 -31.69 -11.38
C SER A 33 -14.94 -31.53 -12.13
N ASP A 34 -15.02 -30.47 -12.94
CA ASP A 34 -15.91 -30.38 -14.11
C ASP A 34 -15.20 -29.54 -15.18
N LEU A 35 -14.06 -30.08 -15.64
CA LEU A 35 -13.28 -29.50 -16.73
C LEU A 35 -13.88 -29.98 -18.06
N CYS A 36 -14.96 -29.35 -18.50
CA CYS A 36 -15.63 -29.77 -19.74
C CYS A 36 -14.86 -29.25 -20.97
N LEU A 37 -14.05 -30.11 -21.58
CA LEU A 37 -13.35 -29.82 -22.83
C LEU A 37 -14.36 -29.61 -23.98
N CYS A 38 -14.37 -28.42 -24.59
CA CYS A 38 -14.95 -28.22 -25.91
C CYS A 38 -14.09 -28.91 -26.98
N ARG A 39 -14.27 -30.23 -27.15
CA ARG A 39 -13.65 -30.98 -28.25
C ARG A 39 -14.62 -31.04 -29.44
N SER A 40 -14.41 -30.16 -30.42
CA SER A 40 -15.17 -30.17 -31.68
C SER A 40 -14.75 -31.37 -32.54
N THR A 41 -15.71 -32.23 -32.88
CA THR A 41 -15.55 -33.28 -33.89
C THR A 41 -16.62 -33.10 -34.97
N ALA A 42 -16.27 -32.41 -36.05
CA ALA A 42 -17.07 -32.33 -37.27
C ALA A 42 -16.37 -33.13 -38.38
N SER A 43 -16.94 -34.29 -38.73
CA SER A 43 -16.49 -35.09 -39.88
C SER A 43 -16.98 -34.49 -41.20
N LYS A 44 -16.23 -34.70 -42.29
CA LYS A 44 -16.52 -34.14 -43.61
C LYS A 44 -17.56 -34.95 -44.39
N GLY A 45 -18.30 -34.24 -45.25
CA GLY A 45 -19.10 -34.78 -46.36
C GLY A 45 -20.40 -34.01 -46.52
N GLY A 46 -20.71 -33.34 -47.65
CA GLY A 46 -19.91 -33.08 -48.85
C GLY A 46 -20.76 -32.32 -49.89
N ALA A 47 -20.10 -31.87 -50.97
CA ALA A 47 -20.69 -31.32 -52.21
C ALA A 47 -21.22 -29.85 -52.24
N LEU A 48 -20.72 -29.16 -53.28
CA LEU A 48 -21.31 -28.08 -54.09
C LEU A 48 -21.11 -26.59 -53.70
N LEU A 49 -20.52 -25.89 -54.68
CA LEU A 49 -20.19 -24.47 -54.86
C LEU A 49 -21.38 -23.70 -55.52
N PRO A 50 -21.32 -22.37 -55.82
CA PRO A 50 -20.24 -21.38 -55.60
C PRO A 50 -20.65 -20.04 -54.91
N ARG A 51 -19.63 -19.19 -54.73
CA ARG A 51 -19.61 -17.71 -54.49
C ARG A 51 -20.29 -16.91 -55.66
N PRO A 52 -20.45 -15.55 -55.64
CA PRO A 52 -19.70 -14.51 -54.88
C PRO A 52 -20.45 -13.23 -54.41
N SER A 53 -19.70 -12.31 -53.74
CA SER A 53 -19.75 -10.81 -53.76
C SER A 53 -21.10 -10.04 -53.67
N THR A 54 -21.25 -8.85 -53.07
CA THR A 54 -20.34 -7.69 -52.90
C THR A 54 -20.98 -6.63 -51.96
N SER A 55 -20.15 -5.83 -51.27
CA SER A 55 -20.29 -4.36 -51.04
C SER A 55 -21.57 -3.66 -50.49
N SER A 56 -21.29 -2.59 -49.73
CA SER A 56 -22.01 -1.29 -49.59
C SER A 56 -23.08 -1.08 -48.49
N TYR A 57 -22.74 -0.15 -47.57
CA TYR A 57 -23.51 1.00 -47.04
C TYR A 57 -25.01 1.11 -47.42
N THR A 58 -25.98 1.37 -46.52
CA THR A 58 -26.13 2.60 -45.69
C THR A 58 -27.19 2.47 -44.56
N ALA A 59 -27.25 3.49 -43.71
CA ALA A 59 -28.02 3.70 -42.49
C ALA A 59 -29.56 3.45 -42.44
N SER A 60 -30.02 3.42 -41.19
CA SER A 60 -31.36 3.76 -40.65
C SER A 60 -32.44 2.66 -40.54
N GLY A 61 -33.15 2.65 -39.41
CA GLY A 61 -34.35 1.84 -39.17
C GLY A 61 -34.38 1.08 -37.84
N LEU A 62 -34.90 1.72 -36.77
CA LEU A 62 -35.41 0.98 -35.61
C LEU A 62 -36.55 0.05 -36.04
N ARG A 63 -36.50 -1.23 -35.67
CA ARG A 63 -37.72 -2.04 -35.46
C ARG A 63 -37.51 -3.18 -34.48
N THR A 64 -38.29 -3.16 -33.42
CA THR A 64 -38.45 -4.22 -32.42
C THR A 64 -38.95 -5.50 -33.09
N ILE A 65 -38.30 -6.64 -32.84
CA ILE A 65 -38.83 -7.97 -33.19
C ILE A 65 -39.06 -8.73 -31.89
N ALA A 66 -40.32 -9.01 -31.58
CA ALA A 66 -40.71 -9.96 -30.55
C ALA A 66 -40.64 -11.37 -31.15
N VAL A 67 -39.80 -12.25 -30.59
CA VAL A 67 -39.78 -13.68 -30.96
C VAL A 67 -40.56 -14.46 -29.91
N VAL A 68 -41.73 -14.96 -30.30
CA VAL A 68 -42.51 -15.91 -29.51
C VAL A 68 -41.89 -17.30 -29.67
N SER A 69 -41.34 -17.85 -28.59
CA SER A 69 -40.90 -19.26 -28.54
C SER A 69 -42.01 -20.14 -27.94
N ARG A 70 -42.56 -21.03 -28.77
CA ARG A 70 -43.38 -22.16 -28.29
C ARG A 70 -42.49 -23.17 -27.57
N ILE A 71 -42.91 -23.62 -26.40
CA ILE A 71 -42.41 -24.87 -25.80
C ILE A 71 -43.56 -25.88 -25.86
N GLN A 72 -43.24 -27.05 -26.39
CA GLN A 72 -44.17 -28.15 -26.61
C GLN A 72 -43.98 -29.16 -25.49
N SER A 73 -45.01 -29.37 -24.66
CA SER A 73 -45.00 -30.38 -23.59
C SER A 73 -45.52 -31.73 -24.11
N PRO A 74 -45.00 -32.88 -23.60
CA PRO A 74 -45.55 -34.20 -23.91
C PRO A 74 -46.83 -34.51 -23.10
N ALA A 75 -47.52 -35.58 -23.50
CA ALA A 75 -48.80 -36.09 -22.97
C ALA A 75 -48.82 -36.40 -21.45
N GLY A 76 -49.97 -36.53 -20.78
CA GLY A 76 -51.37 -36.50 -21.27
C GLY A 76 -52.43 -36.64 -20.16
N ASP A 77 -53.67 -36.88 -20.56
CA ASP A 77 -54.86 -37.27 -19.77
C ASP A 77 -55.45 -36.33 -18.72
N SER A 78 -56.02 -35.23 -19.25
CA SER A 78 -57.48 -35.00 -19.25
C SER A 78 -58.36 -35.57 -18.12
N LYS A 79 -58.98 -34.66 -17.35
CA LYS A 79 -60.45 -34.73 -17.16
C LYS A 79 -61.10 -33.37 -17.42
N VAL A 80 -62.17 -33.43 -18.21
CA VAL A 80 -62.95 -32.29 -18.71
C VAL A 80 -64.01 -31.88 -17.68
N VAL A 81 -64.18 -30.57 -17.47
CA VAL A 81 -65.47 -29.98 -17.10
C VAL A 81 -65.70 -28.76 -17.99
N SER A 82 -66.88 -28.69 -18.61
CA SER A 82 -67.25 -27.64 -19.58
C SER A 82 -67.66 -26.34 -18.89
N ALA A 83 -67.59 -25.24 -19.64
CA ALA A 83 -68.01 -23.91 -19.20
C ALA A 83 -69.54 -23.74 -19.17
N ALA A 84 -70.01 -22.83 -18.31
CA ALA A 84 -71.31 -22.17 -18.42
C ALA A 84 -71.14 -20.69 -18.02
N GLY A 85 -71.88 -19.79 -18.67
CA GLY A 85 -71.66 -18.34 -18.58
C GLY A 85 -72.40 -17.63 -17.45
N GLY A 86 -72.12 -16.33 -17.32
CA GLY A 86 -72.82 -15.42 -16.40
C GLY A 86 -72.04 -14.12 -16.24
N GLY A 87 -72.55 -13.02 -16.80
CA GLY A 87 -71.92 -11.70 -16.67
C GLY A 87 -72.57 -10.86 -15.58
N ALA A 88 -71.79 -9.99 -14.93
CA ALA A 88 -72.24 -8.80 -14.22
C ALA A 88 -71.05 -7.85 -13.96
N ALA A 89 -71.33 -6.56 -13.80
CA ALA A 89 -70.33 -5.52 -13.55
C ALA A 89 -69.89 -5.48 -12.07
N GLY A 90 -68.69 -4.94 -11.80
CA GLY A 90 -68.24 -4.62 -10.45
C GLY A 90 -66.75 -4.26 -10.37
N SER A 91 -66.44 -3.05 -9.92
CA SER A 91 -65.07 -2.55 -9.78
C SER A 91 -64.27 -3.31 -8.71
N GLY A 92 -63.03 -3.68 -9.03
CA GLY A 92 -62.10 -4.30 -8.08
C GLY A 92 -60.63 -4.00 -8.43
N MET A 93 -60.01 -3.07 -7.70
CA MET A 93 -58.61 -2.71 -7.87
C MET A 93 -57.69 -3.80 -7.28
N PHE A 94 -57.40 -4.85 -8.06
CA PHE A 94 -56.47 -5.89 -7.64
C PHE A 94 -55.01 -5.40 -7.76
N LEU A 95 -54.26 -5.48 -6.64
CA LEU A 95 -52.83 -5.23 -6.64
C LEU A 95 -52.14 -6.20 -7.60
N ARG A 96 -51.44 -5.65 -8.60
CA ARG A 96 -50.57 -6.42 -9.48
C ARG A 96 -49.29 -6.77 -8.72
N GLN A 97 -49.33 -7.87 -7.96
CA GLN A 97 -48.16 -8.41 -7.29
C GLN A 97 -47.22 -9.05 -8.34
N THR A 98 -46.45 -8.22 -9.04
CA THR A 98 -45.42 -8.67 -9.99
C THR A 98 -44.30 -9.35 -9.22
N VAL A 99 -44.38 -10.68 -9.14
CA VAL A 99 -43.27 -11.52 -8.68
C VAL A 99 -42.13 -11.38 -9.68
N SER A 100 -41.13 -10.58 -9.32
CA SER A 100 -39.88 -10.49 -10.07
C SER A 100 -39.17 -11.85 -9.97
N LEU A 101 -39.00 -12.53 -11.11
CA LEU A 101 -38.17 -13.73 -11.18
C LEU A 101 -36.71 -13.31 -10.98
N CYS A 102 -36.24 -13.36 -9.74
CA CYS A 102 -34.86 -13.05 -9.42
C CYS A 102 -33.97 -14.15 -10.02
N GLN A 103 -33.34 -13.88 -11.16
CA GLN A 103 -32.33 -14.75 -11.77
C GLN A 103 -31.15 -14.87 -10.79
N SER A 104 -31.15 -15.96 -10.04
CA SER A 104 -30.14 -16.32 -9.07
C SER A 104 -29.00 -17.04 -9.78
N CYS A 105 -27.79 -16.47 -9.73
CA CYS A 105 -26.58 -17.17 -10.12
C CYS A 105 -25.86 -17.61 -8.84
N PHE A 106 -25.53 -18.90 -8.71
CA PHE A 106 -24.92 -19.50 -7.52
C PHE A 106 -25.66 -19.28 -6.17
N GLY A 107 -26.95 -18.94 -6.18
CA GLY A 107 -27.70 -18.66 -4.96
C GLY A 107 -27.61 -17.20 -4.48
N TYR A 108 -27.17 -16.27 -5.33
CA TYR A 108 -27.03 -14.85 -5.01
C TYR A 108 -27.84 -13.97 -5.97
N PRO A 109 -28.42 -12.84 -5.50
CA PRO A 109 -28.88 -11.80 -6.40
C PRO A 109 -27.70 -11.22 -7.19
N VAL A 110 -27.86 -11.14 -8.50
CA VAL A 110 -26.81 -10.75 -9.47
C VAL A 110 -26.23 -9.34 -9.20
N SER A 111 -26.97 -8.48 -8.50
CA SER A 111 -26.51 -7.18 -8.01
C SER A 111 -25.20 -7.24 -7.20
N ILE A 112 -24.95 -8.34 -6.46
CA ILE A 112 -23.75 -8.47 -5.62
C ILE A 112 -22.46 -8.52 -6.45
N PHE A 113 -22.47 -9.14 -7.63
CA PHE A 113 -21.27 -9.27 -8.46
C PHE A 113 -20.71 -7.91 -8.89
N PHE A 114 -21.58 -6.94 -9.21
CA PHE A 114 -21.18 -5.57 -9.52
C PHE A 114 -20.50 -4.86 -8.34
N ILE A 115 -20.97 -5.11 -7.11
CA ILE A 115 -20.37 -4.54 -5.89
C ILE A 115 -19.01 -5.17 -5.59
N VAL A 116 -18.85 -6.49 -5.76
CA VAL A 116 -17.59 -7.19 -5.54
C VAL A 116 -16.53 -6.80 -6.57
N ILE A 117 -16.90 -6.68 -7.85
CA ILE A 117 -15.98 -6.21 -8.91
C ILE A 117 -15.58 -4.75 -8.65
N ASN A 118 -16.51 -3.89 -8.24
CA ASN A 118 -16.20 -2.52 -7.86
C ASN A 118 -15.20 -2.47 -6.67
N GLU A 119 -15.40 -3.26 -5.62
CA GLU A 119 -14.46 -3.30 -4.50
C GLU A 119 -13.07 -3.78 -4.93
N PHE A 120 -12.99 -4.82 -5.77
CA PHE A 120 -11.71 -5.32 -6.30
C PHE A 120 -10.96 -4.23 -7.10
N CYS A 121 -11.64 -3.57 -8.04
CA CYS A 121 -11.03 -2.54 -8.89
C CYS A 121 -10.62 -1.29 -8.08
N GLU A 122 -11.43 -0.84 -7.12
CA GLU A 122 -11.07 0.31 -6.27
C GLU A 122 -9.90 -0.03 -5.33
N ARG A 123 -9.87 -1.24 -4.74
CA ARG A 123 -8.76 -1.69 -3.89
C ARG A 123 -7.47 -1.81 -4.68
N PHE A 124 -7.51 -2.39 -5.89
CA PHE A 124 -6.37 -2.40 -6.79
C PHE A 124 -5.88 -0.97 -7.10
N SER A 125 -6.81 -0.07 -7.45
CA SER A 125 -6.49 1.32 -7.79
C SER A 125 -5.85 2.07 -6.62
N TYR A 126 -6.39 1.92 -5.40
CA TYR A 126 -5.88 2.57 -4.20
C TYR A 126 -4.50 2.05 -3.79
N TYR A 127 -4.32 0.73 -3.65
CA TYR A 127 -3.06 0.15 -3.17
C TYR A 127 -1.93 0.24 -4.20
N GLY A 128 -2.21 0.05 -5.49
CA GLY A 128 -1.19 0.18 -6.55
C GLY A 128 -0.64 1.60 -6.66
N MET A 129 -1.52 2.60 -6.69
CA MET A 129 -1.13 4.02 -6.69
C MET A 129 -0.39 4.40 -5.41
N ARG A 130 -0.88 3.96 -4.23
CA ARG A 130 -0.24 4.23 -2.93
C ARG A 130 1.17 3.61 -2.84
N ALA A 131 1.42 2.44 -3.44
CA ALA A 131 2.70 1.75 -3.34
C ALA A 131 3.85 2.53 -4.01
N ILE A 132 3.59 3.10 -5.19
CA ILE A 132 4.60 3.83 -5.99
C ILE A 132 4.77 5.30 -5.60
N LEU A 133 3.83 5.86 -4.82
CA LEU A 133 3.69 7.30 -4.61
C LEU A 133 4.92 7.96 -3.97
N ILE A 134 5.61 7.27 -3.05
CA ILE A 134 6.81 7.80 -2.40
C ILE A 134 7.99 7.94 -3.38
N LEU A 135 8.16 6.98 -4.30
CA LEU A 135 9.21 7.02 -5.33
C LEU A 135 8.89 8.04 -6.42
N TYR A 136 7.60 8.29 -6.71
CA TYR A 136 7.18 9.40 -7.56
C TYR A 136 7.58 10.76 -6.95
N PHE A 137 7.35 10.98 -5.65
CA PHE A 137 7.78 12.22 -5.00
C PHE A 137 9.30 12.38 -4.98
N GLN A 138 10.04 11.32 -4.69
CA GLN A 138 11.51 11.33 -4.69
C GLN A 138 12.08 11.52 -6.12
N SER A 139 11.94 10.52 -6.99
CA SER A 139 12.68 10.46 -8.26
C SER A 139 12.03 11.24 -9.41
N PHE A 140 10.73 11.57 -9.35
CA PHE A 140 10.06 12.36 -10.40
C PHE A 140 9.90 13.83 -9.97
N LEU A 141 9.32 14.10 -8.79
CA LEU A 141 9.19 15.49 -8.29
C LEU A 141 10.47 16.07 -7.66
N ARG A 142 11.54 15.27 -7.54
CA ARG A 142 12.85 15.66 -7.00
C ARG A 142 12.77 16.21 -5.56
N TRP A 143 11.86 15.66 -4.76
CA TRP A 143 11.69 16.05 -3.36
C TRP A 143 12.54 15.19 -2.42
N ASN A 144 13.13 15.83 -1.41
CA ASN A 144 13.86 15.10 -0.36
C ASN A 144 12.96 14.13 0.42
N ASP A 145 13.56 13.08 0.97
CA ASP A 145 12.89 12.01 1.73
C ASP A 145 11.89 12.51 2.78
N ASN A 146 12.21 13.60 3.48
CA ASN A 146 11.38 14.13 4.55
C ASN A 146 10.12 14.82 4.01
N LEU A 147 10.23 15.62 2.94
CA LEU A 147 9.09 16.23 2.26
C LEU A 147 8.22 15.16 1.59
N SER A 148 8.83 14.22 0.89
CA SER A 148 8.16 13.06 0.27
C SER A 148 7.37 12.25 1.31
N THR A 149 7.98 11.96 2.46
CA THR A 149 7.34 11.27 3.60
C THR A 149 6.19 12.10 4.19
N ALA A 150 6.39 13.42 4.40
CA ALA A 150 5.39 14.33 4.95
C ALA A 150 4.13 14.43 4.06
N ILE A 151 4.28 14.59 2.74
CA ILE A 151 3.15 14.64 1.80
C ILE A 151 2.46 13.28 1.71
N TYR A 152 3.23 12.17 1.69
CA TYR A 152 2.67 10.82 1.70
C TYR A 152 1.75 10.58 2.91
N HIS A 153 2.23 10.86 4.12
CA HIS A 153 1.41 10.69 5.32
C HIS A 153 0.27 11.70 5.42
N THR A 154 0.43 12.93 4.88
CA THR A 154 -0.68 13.89 4.76
C THR A 154 -1.80 13.34 3.87
N PHE A 155 -1.45 12.77 2.71
CA PHE A 155 -2.39 12.12 1.80
C PHE A 155 -3.11 10.95 2.47
N VAL A 156 -2.38 10.06 3.15
CA VAL A 156 -2.96 8.92 3.88
C VAL A 156 -3.87 9.41 5.01
N ALA A 157 -3.45 10.41 5.81
CA ALA A 157 -4.26 11.00 6.87
C ALA A 157 -5.59 11.54 6.34
N LEU A 158 -5.57 12.27 5.22
CA LEU A 158 -6.78 12.76 4.56
C LEU A 158 -7.69 11.61 4.11
N CYS A 159 -7.14 10.55 3.49
CA CYS A 159 -7.89 9.35 3.08
C CYS A 159 -8.62 8.62 4.22
N TYR A 160 -8.16 8.77 5.47
CA TYR A 160 -8.77 8.19 6.67
C TYR A 160 -9.58 9.20 7.51
N LEU A 161 -9.48 10.50 7.22
CA LEU A 161 -10.28 11.57 7.83
C LEU A 161 -11.58 11.87 7.06
N THR A 162 -11.52 11.88 5.71
CA THR A 162 -12.68 12.11 4.83
C THR A 162 -13.80 11.06 4.87
N PRO A 163 -13.63 9.80 5.38
CA PRO A 163 -14.76 8.90 5.67
C PRO A 163 -15.83 9.50 6.56
N ILE A 164 -15.47 10.37 7.51
CA ILE A 164 -16.44 11.06 8.36
C ILE A 164 -17.34 11.95 7.49
N LEU A 165 -16.76 12.70 6.55
CA LEU A 165 -17.51 13.54 5.61
C LEU A 165 -18.39 12.69 4.66
N GLY A 166 -17.87 11.59 4.13
CA GLY A 166 -18.63 10.67 3.26
C GLY A 166 -19.87 10.09 3.95
N ALA A 167 -19.70 9.60 5.18
CA ALA A 167 -20.80 9.08 6.00
C ALA A 167 -21.85 10.17 6.31
N LEU A 168 -21.43 11.37 6.71
CA LEU A 168 -22.33 12.49 6.97
C LEU A 168 -23.16 12.86 5.72
N ILE A 169 -22.56 12.89 4.54
CA ILE A 169 -23.24 13.20 3.27
C ILE A 169 -24.22 12.08 2.88
N ALA A 170 -23.82 10.81 3.02
CA ALA A 170 -24.68 9.65 2.74
C ALA A 170 -25.91 9.57 3.66
N ASP A 171 -25.72 9.74 4.96
CA ASP A 171 -26.79 9.57 5.95
C ASP A 171 -27.72 10.80 6.07
N SER A 172 -27.26 11.99 5.66
CA SER A 172 -28.01 13.25 5.82
C SER A 172 -28.70 13.75 4.55
N TRP A 173 -28.10 13.56 3.36
CA TRP A 173 -28.51 14.31 2.16
C TRP A 173 -28.67 13.48 0.90
N LEU A 174 -27.62 12.75 0.47
CA LEU A 174 -27.62 12.10 -0.85
C LEU A 174 -28.12 10.64 -0.82
N GLY A 175 -27.96 9.93 0.30
CA GLY A 175 -28.15 8.49 0.37
C GLY A 175 -26.94 7.72 -0.19
N LYS A 176 -26.63 6.55 0.41
CA LYS A 176 -25.41 5.76 0.14
C LYS A 176 -25.09 5.62 -1.36
N PHE A 177 -26.05 5.20 -2.18
CA PHE A 177 -25.84 4.99 -3.62
C PHE A 177 -25.37 6.25 -4.36
N LYS A 178 -26.01 7.41 -4.13
CA LYS A 178 -25.63 8.66 -4.81
C LYS A 178 -24.28 9.15 -4.31
N THR A 179 -24.00 9.05 -3.01
CA THR A 179 -22.68 9.40 -2.44
C THR A 179 -21.57 8.56 -3.06
N ILE A 180 -21.75 7.25 -3.20
CA ILE A 180 -20.77 6.36 -3.86
C ILE A 180 -20.51 6.83 -5.29
N VAL A 181 -21.55 7.02 -6.11
CA VAL A 181 -21.39 7.44 -7.52
C VAL A 181 -20.70 8.81 -7.62
N SER A 182 -21.17 9.83 -6.88
CA SER A 182 -20.59 11.18 -6.93
C SER A 182 -19.14 11.23 -6.48
N LEU A 183 -18.76 10.53 -5.40
CA LEU A 183 -17.39 10.54 -4.90
C LEU A 183 -16.46 9.61 -5.71
N SER A 184 -16.98 8.54 -6.32
CA SER A 184 -16.23 7.75 -7.31
C SER A 184 -15.93 8.52 -8.61
N ILE A 185 -16.80 9.44 -9.04
CA ILE A 185 -16.49 10.36 -10.16
C ILE A 185 -15.33 11.28 -9.77
N VAL A 186 -15.39 11.92 -8.59
CA VAL A 186 -14.31 12.77 -8.06
C VAL A 186 -12.99 11.99 -7.95
N TYR A 187 -13.04 10.74 -7.47
CA TYR A 187 -11.89 9.86 -7.40
C TYR A 187 -11.31 9.55 -8.80
N THR A 188 -12.17 9.19 -9.77
CA THR A 188 -11.74 8.89 -11.14
C THR A 188 -11.06 10.09 -11.79
N ILE A 189 -11.58 11.31 -11.57
CA ILE A 189 -10.95 12.56 -12.03
C ILE A 189 -9.59 12.76 -11.34
N GLY A 190 -9.50 12.55 -10.02
CA GLY A 190 -8.23 12.66 -9.29
C GLY A 190 -7.15 11.69 -9.79
N GLN A 191 -7.51 10.42 -10.06
CA GLN A 191 -6.61 9.43 -10.66
C GLN A 191 -6.21 9.80 -12.10
N ALA A 192 -7.12 10.37 -12.90
CA ALA A 192 -6.79 10.86 -14.23
C ALA A 192 -5.82 12.06 -14.18
N VAL A 193 -6.02 12.99 -13.24
CA VAL A 193 -5.17 14.17 -13.05
C VAL A 193 -3.75 13.77 -12.62
N ILE A 194 -3.57 12.80 -11.71
CA ILE A 194 -2.22 12.34 -11.31
C ILE A 194 -1.55 11.50 -12.42
N ALA A 195 -2.31 10.73 -13.20
CA ALA A 195 -1.76 10.04 -14.37
C ALA A 195 -1.23 11.04 -15.40
N VAL A 196 -2.00 12.09 -15.70
CA VAL A 196 -1.56 13.20 -16.57
C VAL A 196 -0.34 13.91 -15.97
N SER A 197 -0.35 14.27 -14.67
CA SER A 197 0.77 14.99 -14.03
C SER A 197 2.10 14.23 -14.03
N SER A 198 2.08 12.92 -14.32
CA SER A 198 3.28 12.08 -14.40
C SER A 198 3.87 11.93 -15.81
N ILE A 199 3.29 12.56 -16.85
CA ILE A 199 3.82 12.56 -18.22
C ILE A 199 4.93 13.61 -18.32
N ASN A 200 6.19 13.21 -18.46
CA ASN A 200 7.34 14.14 -18.60
C ASN A 200 7.14 15.13 -19.75
N ASP A 201 6.79 14.61 -20.93
CA ASP A 201 6.61 15.29 -22.21
C ASP A 201 5.55 16.43 -22.20
N LEU A 202 4.84 16.67 -21.09
CA LEU A 202 3.93 17.81 -20.93
C LEU A 202 4.62 19.16 -20.78
N MET A 203 5.80 19.19 -20.15
CA MET A 203 6.55 20.41 -19.83
C MET A 203 8.03 20.30 -20.19
N ASP A 204 8.41 19.26 -20.92
CA ASP A 204 9.73 19.06 -21.52
C ASP A 204 9.70 19.60 -22.97
N PHE A 205 10.02 20.89 -23.13
CA PHE A 205 10.07 21.56 -24.43
C PHE A 205 11.45 21.45 -25.09
N ASN A 206 12.48 21.13 -24.31
CA ASN A 206 13.87 21.05 -24.77
C ASN A 206 14.26 19.62 -25.25
N HIS A 207 13.45 18.62 -24.89
CA HIS A 207 13.57 17.18 -25.18
C HIS A 207 14.77 16.47 -24.53
N ASP A 208 15.34 17.02 -23.45
CA ASP A 208 16.32 16.34 -22.58
C ASP A 208 15.66 15.26 -21.67
N GLY A 209 14.32 15.21 -21.66
CA GLY A 209 13.51 14.27 -20.92
C GLY A 209 13.12 14.72 -19.52
N ASP A 210 13.72 15.78 -18.97
CA ASP A 210 13.34 16.38 -17.69
C ASP A 210 12.36 17.54 -17.92
N PRO A 211 11.32 17.68 -17.07
CA PRO A 211 10.36 18.77 -17.25
C PRO A 211 10.97 20.13 -16.88
N ASP A 212 11.06 21.04 -17.85
CA ASP A 212 11.58 22.42 -17.70
C ASP A 212 10.92 23.17 -16.54
N ASN A 213 9.64 22.86 -16.26
CA ASN A 213 8.87 23.49 -15.18
C ASN A 213 8.13 22.47 -14.32
N ILE A 214 8.84 21.95 -13.31
CA ILE A 214 8.31 21.02 -12.30
C ILE A 214 7.10 21.54 -11.51
N SER A 215 6.88 22.86 -11.44
CA SER A 215 5.79 23.44 -10.63
C SER A 215 4.38 23.05 -11.13
N VAL A 216 4.23 22.83 -12.44
CA VAL A 216 2.97 22.37 -13.04
C VAL A 216 2.68 20.91 -12.63
N HIS A 217 3.70 20.05 -12.69
CA HIS A 217 3.60 18.66 -12.22
C HIS A 217 3.25 18.58 -10.73
N VAL A 218 3.88 19.41 -9.90
CA VAL A 218 3.55 19.54 -8.48
C VAL A 218 2.09 19.99 -8.28
N ALA A 219 1.66 21.06 -8.94
CA ALA A 219 0.31 21.60 -8.79
C ALA A 219 -0.77 20.58 -9.18
N LEU A 220 -0.62 19.93 -10.34
CA LEU A 220 -1.53 18.88 -10.79
C LEU A 220 -1.51 17.67 -9.84
N SER A 221 -0.34 17.24 -9.38
CA SER A 221 -0.21 16.13 -8.41
C SER A 221 -0.95 16.42 -7.11
N MET A 222 -0.80 17.63 -6.55
CA MET A 222 -1.47 17.99 -5.29
C MET A 222 -2.99 18.08 -5.45
N VAL A 223 -3.48 18.59 -6.59
CA VAL A 223 -4.92 18.58 -6.92
C VAL A 223 -5.42 17.14 -7.09
N GLY A 224 -4.69 16.29 -7.82
CA GLY A 224 -5.02 14.88 -8.01
C GLY A 224 -5.14 14.13 -6.69
N LEU A 225 -4.14 14.25 -5.81
CA LEU A 225 -4.13 13.61 -4.49
C LEU A 225 -5.24 14.12 -3.57
N ALA A 226 -5.57 15.41 -3.59
CA ALA A 226 -6.69 15.96 -2.82
C ALA A 226 -8.04 15.39 -3.29
N LEU A 227 -8.26 15.30 -4.60
CA LEU A 227 -9.45 14.70 -5.20
C LEU A 227 -9.54 13.19 -4.89
N ILE A 228 -8.42 12.47 -4.98
CA ILE A 228 -8.33 11.05 -4.59
C ILE A 228 -8.70 10.87 -3.12
N ALA A 229 -8.13 11.67 -2.21
CA ALA A 229 -8.37 11.55 -0.77
C ALA A 229 -9.83 11.85 -0.38
N LEU A 230 -10.48 12.81 -1.04
CA LEU A 230 -11.92 13.04 -0.91
C LEU A 230 -12.74 11.86 -1.47
N GLY A 231 -12.32 11.31 -2.61
CA GLY A 231 -12.93 10.18 -3.29
C GLY A 231 -12.89 8.88 -2.47
N THR A 232 -11.72 8.27 -2.31
CA THR A 232 -11.55 6.95 -1.64
C THR A 232 -12.07 6.98 -0.21
N GLY A 233 -11.73 8.01 0.58
CA GLY A 233 -12.19 8.10 1.96
C GLY A 233 -13.71 8.25 2.04
N GLY A 234 -14.31 9.05 1.14
CA GLY A 234 -15.76 9.24 1.08
C GLY A 234 -16.57 7.98 0.74
N ILE A 235 -16.03 7.10 -0.12
CA ILE A 235 -16.72 5.85 -0.53
C ILE A 235 -16.51 4.69 0.46
N LYS A 236 -15.35 4.60 1.13
CA LYS A 236 -15.00 3.52 2.08
C LYS A 236 -16.12 3.14 3.08
N PRO A 237 -16.75 4.06 3.82
CA PRO A 237 -17.81 3.72 4.78
C PRO A 237 -19.15 3.38 4.10
N CYS A 238 -19.33 3.78 2.84
CA CYS A 238 -20.59 3.65 2.11
C CYS A 238 -20.70 2.29 1.40
N VAL A 239 -19.64 1.81 0.74
CA VAL A 239 -19.69 0.63 -0.14
C VAL A 239 -19.97 -0.66 0.64
N SER A 240 -19.25 -0.91 1.73
CA SER A 240 -19.44 -2.10 2.58
C SER A 240 -20.84 -2.15 3.20
N ALA A 241 -21.33 -1.01 3.69
CA ALA A 241 -22.68 -0.87 4.21
C ALA A 241 -23.76 -1.07 3.12
N PHE A 242 -23.54 -0.53 1.91
CA PHE A 242 -24.45 -0.69 0.77
C PHE A 242 -24.52 -2.12 0.25
N GLY A 243 -23.40 -2.87 0.27
CA GLY A 243 -23.38 -4.30 -0.01
C GLY A 243 -24.15 -5.12 1.02
N GLY A 244 -24.00 -4.79 2.31
CA GLY A 244 -24.78 -5.40 3.39
C GLY A 244 -26.30 -5.17 3.27
N ASP A 245 -26.72 -3.98 2.81
CA ASP A 245 -28.13 -3.61 2.62
C ASP A 245 -28.84 -4.40 1.49
N GLN A 246 -28.11 -5.15 0.65
CA GLN A 246 -28.71 -5.94 -0.44
C GLN A 246 -29.40 -7.23 0.05
N PHE A 247 -29.19 -7.63 1.30
CA PHE A 247 -29.76 -8.84 1.90
C PHE A 247 -30.98 -8.54 2.77
N GLU A 248 -31.95 -9.46 2.77
CA GLU A 248 -33.18 -9.31 3.56
C GLU A 248 -33.07 -9.97 4.95
N LYS A 249 -33.99 -9.60 5.86
CA LYS A 249 -34.07 -10.20 7.20
C LYS A 249 -34.37 -11.70 7.06
N GLY A 250 -33.40 -12.54 7.39
CA GLY A 250 -33.43 -14.00 7.19
C GLY A 250 -32.29 -14.55 6.31
N GLN A 251 -31.64 -13.71 5.50
CA GLN A 251 -30.56 -14.11 4.58
C GLN A 251 -29.15 -14.07 5.21
N GLU A 252 -29.04 -14.29 6.52
CA GLU A 252 -27.80 -14.03 7.27
C GLU A 252 -26.61 -14.88 6.80
N LYS A 253 -26.86 -16.14 6.44
CA LYS A 253 -25.84 -17.06 5.89
C LYS A 253 -25.28 -16.58 4.55
N GLN A 254 -26.11 -15.97 3.70
CA GLN A 254 -25.67 -15.39 2.42
C GLN A 254 -24.90 -14.09 2.66
N ARG A 255 -25.38 -13.22 3.57
CA ARG A 255 -24.71 -11.98 3.98
C ARG A 255 -23.29 -12.24 4.53
N ASN A 256 -23.12 -13.22 5.41
CA ASN A 256 -21.82 -13.57 5.96
C ASN A 256 -20.86 -14.08 4.86
N ARG A 257 -21.34 -14.93 3.95
CA ARG A 257 -20.52 -15.43 2.83
C ARG A 257 -20.17 -14.35 1.81
N PHE A 258 -21.03 -13.33 1.62
CA PHE A 258 -20.69 -12.12 0.88
C PHE A 258 -19.52 -11.37 1.53
N PHE A 259 -19.54 -11.15 2.85
CA PHE A 259 -18.41 -10.49 3.52
C PHE A 259 -17.10 -11.28 3.39
N SER A 260 -17.14 -12.62 3.38
CA SER A 260 -15.95 -13.44 3.06
C SER A 260 -15.43 -13.24 1.63
N ILE A 261 -16.32 -13.16 0.64
CA ILE A 261 -15.95 -12.90 -0.76
C ILE A 261 -15.42 -11.46 -0.93
N PHE A 262 -16.02 -10.50 -0.24
CA PHE A 262 -15.61 -9.10 -0.21
C PHE A 262 -14.20 -8.95 0.40
N TYR A 263 -13.92 -9.65 1.51
CA TYR A 263 -12.59 -9.72 2.10
C TYR A 263 -11.56 -10.38 1.17
N LEU A 264 -11.93 -11.44 0.47
CA LEU A 264 -11.08 -12.05 -0.55
C LEU A 264 -10.75 -11.07 -1.69
N ALA A 265 -11.76 -10.31 -2.17
CA ALA A 265 -11.58 -9.30 -3.21
C ALA A 265 -10.64 -8.16 -2.78
N ILE A 266 -10.75 -7.69 -1.53
CA ILE A 266 -9.84 -6.69 -0.94
C ILE A 266 -8.39 -7.18 -0.97
N ASN A 267 -8.12 -8.38 -0.44
CA ASN A 267 -6.77 -8.92 -0.36
C ASN A 267 -6.20 -9.24 -1.74
N ALA A 268 -7.01 -9.81 -2.66
CA ALA A 268 -6.59 -10.07 -4.03
C ALA A 268 -6.28 -8.78 -4.80
N GLY A 269 -7.10 -7.73 -4.65
CA GLY A 269 -6.86 -6.42 -5.27
C GLY A 269 -5.56 -5.78 -4.78
N SER A 270 -5.35 -5.77 -3.45
CA SER A 270 -4.12 -5.27 -2.83
C SER A 270 -2.88 -6.03 -3.32
N LEU A 271 -2.89 -7.36 -3.19
CA LEU A 271 -1.78 -8.25 -3.59
C LEU A 271 -1.39 -8.09 -5.07
N LEU A 272 -2.38 -8.06 -5.97
CA LEU A 272 -2.11 -7.92 -7.40
C LEU A 272 -1.59 -6.52 -7.74
N SER A 273 -2.10 -5.48 -7.07
CA SER A 273 -1.68 -4.09 -7.33
C SER A 273 -0.26 -3.79 -6.87
N THR A 274 0.18 -4.31 -5.70
CA THR A 274 1.54 -4.13 -5.19
C THR A 274 2.59 -4.92 -5.99
N ILE A 275 2.17 -5.91 -6.78
CA ILE A 275 3.03 -6.61 -7.74
C ILE A 275 3.05 -5.88 -9.09
N ILE A 276 1.87 -5.66 -9.67
CA ILE A 276 1.72 -5.21 -11.06
C ILE A 276 2.09 -3.72 -11.22
N THR A 277 1.63 -2.84 -10.33
CA THR A 277 1.86 -1.39 -10.51
C THR A 277 3.35 -1.00 -10.44
N PRO A 278 4.17 -1.52 -9.51
CA PRO A 278 5.63 -1.39 -9.58
C PRO A 278 6.26 -1.96 -10.85
N MET A 279 5.79 -3.11 -11.37
CA MET A 279 6.29 -3.66 -12.64
C MET A 279 6.01 -2.74 -13.83
N LEU A 280 4.88 -2.01 -13.82
CA LEU A 280 4.56 -1.01 -14.84
C LEU A 280 5.43 0.25 -14.70
N ARG A 281 5.77 0.67 -13.47
CA ARG A 281 6.67 1.82 -13.21
C ARG A 281 8.07 1.63 -13.81
N VAL A 282 8.61 0.40 -13.75
CA VAL A 282 9.97 0.09 -14.22
C VAL A 282 10.09 0.01 -15.75
N GLN A 283 8.96 -0.10 -16.46
CA GLN A 283 8.99 -0.02 -17.92
C GLN A 283 9.44 1.38 -18.37
N GLU A 284 10.13 1.43 -19.50
CA GLU A 284 10.56 2.67 -20.12
C GLU A 284 9.46 3.20 -21.05
N CYS A 285 9.09 4.47 -20.89
CA CYS A 285 8.18 5.16 -21.81
C CYS A 285 8.48 6.66 -21.90
N GLY A 286 7.95 7.29 -22.95
CA GLY A 286 8.21 8.66 -23.39
C GLY A 286 8.22 8.69 -24.91
N ILE A 287 7.85 9.83 -25.52
CA ILE A 287 7.83 9.97 -26.98
C ILE A 287 9.23 10.34 -27.49
N HIS A 288 9.90 11.25 -26.78
CA HIS A 288 11.23 11.76 -27.13
C HIS A 288 12.33 11.12 -26.29
N SER A 289 12.13 11.03 -24.97
CA SER A 289 13.13 10.53 -24.01
C SER A 289 12.54 9.40 -23.15
N LYS A 290 13.20 8.23 -23.16
CA LYS A 290 12.76 7.06 -22.38
C LYS A 290 13.05 7.25 -20.90
N LYS A 291 12.00 7.30 -20.06
CA LYS A 291 12.11 7.34 -18.59
C LYS A 291 11.15 6.33 -17.94
N ALA A 292 11.30 6.13 -16.63
CA ALA A 292 10.46 5.22 -15.85
C ALA A 292 8.98 5.60 -15.95
N CYS A 293 8.13 4.64 -16.33
CA CYS A 293 6.77 4.91 -16.81
C CYS A 293 5.72 5.12 -15.70
N TYR A 294 5.87 6.20 -14.95
CA TYR A 294 4.82 6.69 -14.04
C TYR A 294 3.45 6.91 -14.72
N PRO A 295 3.34 7.40 -15.97
CA PRO A 295 2.05 7.53 -16.66
C PRO A 295 1.27 6.23 -16.78
N LEU A 296 1.95 5.11 -17.07
CA LEU A 296 1.33 3.80 -17.14
C LEU A 296 1.00 3.26 -15.74
N ALA A 297 1.91 3.47 -14.79
CA ALA A 297 1.77 3.01 -13.42
C ALA A 297 0.61 3.71 -12.66
N PHE A 298 0.32 4.98 -12.93
CA PHE A 298 -0.88 5.68 -12.44
C PHE A 298 -2.09 5.50 -13.37
N GLY A 299 -1.88 5.43 -14.69
CA GLY A 299 -2.94 5.32 -15.69
C GLY A 299 -3.72 4.00 -15.63
N VAL A 300 -3.07 2.86 -15.33
CA VAL A 300 -3.77 1.57 -15.16
C VAL A 300 -4.70 1.59 -13.92
N PRO A 301 -4.26 2.02 -12.72
CA PRO A 301 -5.15 2.35 -11.60
C PRO A 301 -6.30 3.32 -11.94
N ALA A 302 -6.05 4.35 -12.75
CA ALA A 302 -7.09 5.29 -13.18
C ALA A 302 -8.15 4.63 -14.08
N ALA A 303 -7.72 3.85 -15.07
CA ALA A 303 -8.60 3.10 -15.96
C ALA A 303 -9.43 2.06 -15.20
N LEU A 304 -8.81 1.33 -14.26
CA LEU A 304 -9.54 0.38 -13.40
C LEU A 304 -10.54 1.05 -12.47
N MET A 305 -10.25 2.26 -11.98
CA MET A 305 -11.24 3.05 -11.21
C MET A 305 -12.42 3.51 -12.08
N ALA A 306 -12.17 3.92 -13.33
CA ALA A 306 -13.23 4.25 -14.28
C ALA A 306 -14.10 3.02 -14.60
N VAL A 307 -13.49 1.85 -14.82
CA VAL A 307 -14.20 0.57 -14.97
C VAL A 307 -15.03 0.24 -13.72
N SER A 308 -14.47 0.44 -12.52
CA SER A 308 -15.18 0.26 -11.24
C SER A 308 -16.47 1.07 -11.19
N LEU A 309 -16.39 2.37 -11.52
CA LEU A 309 -17.53 3.28 -11.57
C LEU A 309 -18.58 2.83 -12.61
N ILE A 310 -18.15 2.46 -13.82
CA ILE A 310 -19.06 2.00 -14.89
C ILE A 310 -19.79 0.73 -14.48
N VAL A 311 -19.07 -0.28 -13.97
CA VAL A 311 -19.63 -1.55 -13.47
C VAL A 311 -20.63 -1.28 -12.34
N PHE A 312 -20.28 -0.43 -11.38
CA PHE A 312 -21.18 -0.08 -10.28
C PHE A 312 -22.46 0.61 -10.77
N VAL A 313 -22.37 1.54 -11.74
CA VAL A 313 -23.52 2.25 -12.30
C VAL A 313 -24.40 1.34 -13.17
N ILE A 314 -23.85 0.36 -13.89
CA ILE A 314 -24.64 -0.63 -14.65
C ILE A 314 -25.56 -1.43 -13.71
N GLY A 315 -25.07 -1.84 -12.54
CA GLY A 315 -25.88 -2.52 -11.52
C GLY A 315 -26.99 -1.67 -10.89
N SER A 316 -27.08 -0.36 -11.20
CA SER A 316 -27.97 0.58 -10.53
C SER A 316 -29.47 0.28 -10.61
N GLY A 317 -29.92 -0.45 -11.64
CA GLY A 317 -31.31 -0.94 -11.74
C GLY A 317 -31.64 -2.11 -10.82
N MET A 318 -30.61 -2.79 -10.28
CA MET A 318 -30.73 -4.04 -9.52
C MET A 318 -30.50 -3.85 -8.01
N TYR A 319 -30.01 -2.68 -7.58
CA TYR A 319 -29.73 -2.44 -6.16
C TYR A 319 -30.96 -2.03 -5.35
N LYS A 320 -31.04 -2.55 -4.13
CA LYS A 320 -31.92 -2.06 -3.07
C LYS A 320 -31.36 -0.73 -2.55
N LYS A 321 -32.08 0.37 -2.81
CA LYS A 321 -31.69 1.74 -2.42
C LYS A 321 -32.48 2.17 -1.19
N VAL A 322 -31.85 2.06 -0.02
CA VAL A 322 -32.44 2.46 1.27
C VAL A 322 -32.44 3.99 1.39
N GLN A 323 -33.50 4.58 1.96
CA GLN A 323 -33.58 6.02 2.23
C GLN A 323 -32.65 6.45 3.38
N PRO A 324 -32.16 7.70 3.41
CA PRO A 324 -31.28 8.18 4.48
C PRO A 324 -32.00 8.16 5.84
N GLN A 325 -31.40 7.53 6.86
CA GLN A 325 -31.99 7.41 8.20
C GLN A 325 -31.71 8.62 9.11
N GLY A 326 -31.10 9.68 8.57
CA GLY A 326 -30.76 10.88 9.29
C GLY A 326 -29.50 10.74 10.15
N ASN A 327 -28.96 11.88 10.56
CA ASN A 327 -27.58 11.95 11.03
C ASN A 327 -27.42 11.52 12.51
N VAL A 328 -27.11 10.23 12.73
CA VAL A 328 -26.82 9.66 14.06
C VAL A 328 -25.61 10.34 14.71
N MET A 329 -24.54 10.58 13.94
CA MET A 329 -23.31 11.20 14.45
C MET A 329 -23.55 12.63 14.96
N ALA A 330 -24.39 13.42 14.27
CA ALA A 330 -24.82 14.73 14.72
C ALA A 330 -25.75 14.69 15.94
N LYS A 331 -26.60 13.65 16.08
CA LYS A 331 -27.39 13.44 17.31
C LYS A 331 -26.46 13.20 18.51
N VAL A 332 -25.46 12.33 18.36
CA VAL A 332 -24.44 12.07 19.39
C VAL A 332 -23.65 13.35 19.74
N ALA A 333 -23.12 14.06 18.74
CA ALA A 333 -22.37 15.30 18.96
C ALA A 333 -23.20 16.39 19.66
N ARG A 334 -24.48 16.57 19.29
CA ARG A 334 -25.39 17.51 19.95
C ARG A 334 -25.74 17.10 21.38
N CYS A 335 -25.87 15.79 21.66
CA CYS A 335 -26.11 15.28 23.00
C CYS A 335 -24.89 15.52 23.92
N VAL A 336 -23.68 15.17 23.45
CA VAL A 336 -22.42 15.41 24.15
C VAL A 336 -22.19 16.91 24.39
N GLY A 337 -22.35 17.75 23.36
CA GLY A 337 -22.20 19.20 23.47
C GLY A 337 -23.22 19.83 24.44
N PHE A 338 -24.45 19.32 24.47
CA PHE A 338 -25.46 19.75 25.45
C PHE A 338 -25.06 19.33 26.88
N ALA A 339 -24.63 18.08 27.10
CA ALA A 339 -24.15 17.61 28.40
C ALA A 339 -22.98 18.48 28.94
N ILE A 340 -21.98 18.77 28.10
CA ILE A 340 -20.84 19.63 28.45
C ILE A 340 -21.31 21.05 28.79
N LYS A 341 -22.13 21.67 27.94
CA LYS A 341 -22.66 23.03 28.16
C LYS A 341 -23.46 23.11 29.47
N ASN A 342 -24.30 22.12 29.74
CA ASN A 342 -25.15 22.09 30.94
C ASN A 342 -24.32 21.83 32.21
N ARG A 343 -23.31 20.94 32.15
CA ARG A 343 -22.32 20.72 33.22
C ARG A 343 -21.52 21.98 33.56
N ILE A 344 -21.13 22.77 32.57
CA ILE A 344 -20.43 24.05 32.78
C ILE A 344 -21.39 25.08 33.40
N ARG A 345 -22.61 25.20 32.87
CA ARG A 345 -23.64 26.14 33.37
C ARG A 345 -24.03 25.86 34.82
N HIS A 346 -24.11 24.59 35.22
CA HIS A 346 -24.55 24.16 36.55
C HIS A 346 -23.39 23.75 37.48
N ARG A 347 -22.15 24.21 37.22
CA ARG A 347 -20.94 23.91 38.02
C ARG A 347 -20.94 24.50 39.46
N SER A 348 -22.02 25.16 39.88
CA SER A 348 -22.17 25.75 41.21
C SER A 348 -22.53 24.71 42.28
N LYS A 349 -22.13 24.95 43.54
CA LYS A 349 -22.45 24.08 44.70
C LYS A 349 -23.94 23.88 44.97
N LYS A 350 -24.84 24.62 44.30
CA LYS A 350 -26.31 24.51 44.44
C LYS A 350 -26.93 23.28 43.78
N PHE A 351 -26.24 22.56 42.90
CA PHE A 351 -26.79 21.39 42.21
C PHE A 351 -26.15 20.07 42.69
N PRO A 352 -26.92 19.00 42.89
CA PRO A 352 -26.37 17.70 43.26
C PRO A 352 -25.46 17.14 42.16
N LYS A 353 -24.37 16.49 42.55
CA LYS A 353 -23.47 15.82 41.60
C LYS A 353 -24.16 14.58 41.04
N ARG A 354 -24.33 14.51 39.71
CA ARG A 354 -24.74 13.27 39.01
C ARG A 354 -23.55 12.30 38.93
N GLU A 355 -23.83 11.00 38.90
CA GLU A 355 -22.79 9.94 38.89
C GLU A 355 -21.88 10.00 37.66
N HIS A 356 -22.44 10.21 36.47
CA HIS A 356 -21.67 10.37 35.24
C HIS A 356 -21.87 11.74 34.60
N TRP A 357 -20.83 12.27 33.98
CA TRP A 357 -20.86 13.62 33.38
C TRP A 357 -21.81 13.73 32.17
N LEU A 358 -22.19 12.61 31.56
CA LEU A 358 -23.15 12.58 30.47
C LEU A 358 -24.61 12.73 30.95
N ASP A 359 -24.90 12.49 32.23
CA ASP A 359 -26.27 12.49 32.77
C ASP A 359 -26.89 13.89 32.82
N TRP A 360 -26.08 14.93 32.60
CA TRP A 360 -26.53 16.30 32.37
C TRP A 360 -27.31 16.49 31.05
N ALA A 361 -27.37 15.46 30.19
CA ALA A 361 -28.23 15.41 29.00
C ALA A 361 -29.65 14.90 29.28
N ASN A 362 -29.94 14.32 30.46
CA ASN A 362 -31.23 13.67 30.75
C ASN A 362 -32.42 14.64 30.78
N GLU A 363 -32.16 15.95 30.78
CA GLU A 363 -33.18 17.01 30.63
C GLU A 363 -33.72 17.14 29.20
N LYS A 364 -33.08 16.49 28.20
CA LYS A 364 -33.41 16.67 26.77
C LYS A 364 -33.31 15.39 25.92
N TYR A 365 -32.63 14.36 26.39
CA TYR A 365 -32.37 13.13 25.61
C TYR A 365 -32.71 11.89 26.43
N ASN A 366 -33.27 10.86 25.77
CA ASN A 366 -33.68 9.61 26.39
C ASN A 366 -32.51 8.89 27.10
N GLU A 367 -32.79 8.26 28.23
CA GLU A 367 -31.80 7.54 29.05
C GLU A 367 -31.09 6.41 28.28
N GLN A 368 -31.81 5.70 27.40
CA GLN A 368 -31.24 4.69 26.50
C GLN A 368 -30.13 5.29 25.61
N LEU A 369 -30.39 6.45 24.97
CA LEU A 369 -29.41 7.14 24.12
C LEU A 369 -28.19 7.61 24.95
N ILE A 370 -28.43 8.12 26.16
CA ILE A 370 -27.36 8.54 27.09
C ILE A 370 -26.51 7.33 27.48
N SER A 371 -27.11 6.18 27.78
CA SER A 371 -26.40 4.93 28.09
C SER A 371 -25.56 4.43 26.90
N GLN A 372 -26.11 4.45 25.69
CA GLN A 372 -25.39 4.08 24.48
C GLN A 372 -24.19 5.02 24.21
N ILE A 373 -24.33 6.33 24.43
CA ILE A 373 -23.20 7.27 24.31
C ILE A 373 -22.17 7.06 25.44
N LYS A 374 -22.57 6.66 26.66
CA LYS A 374 -21.62 6.26 27.72
C LYS A 374 -20.78 5.07 27.26
N MET A 375 -21.38 4.04 26.64
CA MET A 375 -20.65 2.88 26.09
C MET A 375 -19.65 3.31 25.02
N VAL A 376 -20.08 4.07 24.01
CA VAL A 376 -19.21 4.60 22.95
C VAL A 376 -18.06 5.43 23.52
N THR A 377 -18.33 6.29 24.51
CA THR A 377 -17.31 7.15 25.14
C THR A 377 -16.23 6.32 25.85
N ARG A 378 -16.58 5.21 26.52
CA ARG A 378 -15.61 4.31 27.16
C ARG A 378 -14.66 3.66 26.14
N VAL A 379 -15.19 3.21 25.00
CA VAL A 379 -14.39 2.63 23.92
C VAL A 379 -13.52 3.70 23.25
N MET A 380 -14.06 4.89 22.98
CA MET A 380 -13.30 6.01 22.41
C MET A 380 -12.18 6.52 23.34
N PHE A 381 -12.33 6.41 24.66
CA PHE A 381 -11.23 6.67 25.60
C PHE A 381 -10.10 5.64 25.47
N LEU A 382 -10.44 4.36 25.25
CA LEU A 382 -9.47 3.30 24.98
C LEU A 382 -8.78 3.46 23.61
N TYR A 383 -9.37 4.21 22.68
CA TYR A 383 -8.75 4.49 21.38
C TYR A 383 -7.61 5.51 21.43
N ILE A 384 -7.50 6.32 22.48
CA ILE A 384 -6.51 7.42 22.58
C ILE A 384 -5.06 6.97 22.30
N PRO A 385 -4.57 5.78 22.74
CA PRO A 385 -3.21 5.33 22.47
C PRO A 385 -3.02 4.63 21.10
N LEU A 386 -4.11 4.18 20.44
CA LEU A 386 -4.05 3.43 19.19
C LEU A 386 -3.36 4.15 18.00
N PRO A 387 -3.41 5.49 17.84
CA PRO A 387 -2.72 6.20 16.76
C PRO A 387 -1.23 5.89 16.63
N MET A 388 -0.53 5.58 17.73
CA MET A 388 0.89 5.23 17.65
C MET A 388 1.14 3.91 16.91
N PHE A 389 0.22 2.94 16.97
CA PHE A 389 0.36 1.72 16.17
C PHE A 389 0.33 2.06 14.68
N TRP A 390 -0.63 2.89 14.26
CA TRP A 390 -0.77 3.33 12.86
C TRP A 390 0.39 4.21 12.40
N ALA A 391 0.94 5.04 13.29
CA ALA A 391 2.13 5.84 13.02
C ALA A 391 3.37 4.97 12.68
N LEU A 392 3.47 3.75 13.21
CA LEU A 392 4.51 2.78 12.82
C LEU A 392 4.08 1.98 11.59
N PHE A 393 2.83 1.49 11.56
CA PHE A 393 2.34 0.60 10.51
C PHE A 393 2.36 1.22 9.10
N ASP A 394 1.96 2.49 8.95
CA ASP A 394 1.87 3.12 7.63
C ASP A 394 3.24 3.52 7.05
N GLN A 395 4.34 3.47 7.83
CA GLN A 395 5.71 3.76 7.35
C GLN A 395 6.27 2.69 6.40
N GLN A 396 5.65 1.50 6.36
CA GLN A 396 6.06 0.44 5.42
C GLN A 396 5.97 0.90 3.95
N GLY A 397 5.09 1.85 3.64
CA GLY A 397 4.92 2.43 2.31
C GLY A 397 5.66 3.75 2.08
N SER A 398 6.43 4.24 3.06
CA SER A 398 7.25 5.45 2.97
C SER A 398 8.70 5.16 3.36
N ARG A 399 9.07 5.32 4.64
CA ARG A 399 10.44 5.15 5.16
C ARG A 399 11.04 3.78 4.83
N TRP A 400 10.29 2.68 4.90
CA TRP A 400 10.82 1.36 4.56
C TRP A 400 11.02 1.15 3.06
N THR A 401 10.22 1.81 2.21
CA THR A 401 10.43 1.82 0.76
C THR A 401 11.69 2.63 0.41
N LEU A 402 11.89 3.78 1.07
CA LEU A 402 13.12 4.59 0.94
C LEU A 402 14.35 3.82 1.42
N GLN A 403 14.29 3.15 2.59
CA GLN A 403 15.34 2.23 3.06
C GLN A 403 15.66 1.17 1.98
N ALA A 404 14.67 0.54 1.37
CA ALA A 404 14.88 -0.47 0.34
C ALA A 404 15.62 0.06 -0.91
N THR A 405 15.48 1.35 -1.28
CA THR A 405 16.25 1.94 -2.40
C THR A 405 17.77 1.86 -2.21
N THR A 406 18.23 1.84 -0.96
CA THR A 406 19.64 1.75 -0.56
C THR A 406 20.14 0.31 -0.35
N MET A 407 19.28 -0.68 -0.59
CA MET A 407 19.58 -2.11 -0.44
C MET A 407 19.78 -2.77 -1.81
N ASN A 408 20.20 -4.03 -1.82
CA ASN A 408 20.35 -4.84 -3.02
C ASN A 408 19.06 -5.63 -3.29
N GLY A 409 18.40 -5.35 -4.42
CA GLY A 409 17.16 -6.01 -4.83
C GLY A 409 17.31 -7.44 -5.35
N LYS A 410 18.54 -7.93 -5.57
CA LYS A 410 18.79 -9.27 -6.12
C LYS A 410 18.57 -10.36 -5.07
N ILE A 411 17.50 -11.14 -5.23
CA ILE A 411 17.17 -12.31 -4.40
C ILE A 411 17.24 -13.55 -5.28
N GLY A 412 18.43 -14.16 -5.33
CA GLY A 412 18.75 -15.26 -6.22
C GLY A 412 18.79 -14.82 -7.68
N ILE A 413 17.81 -15.27 -8.46
CA ILE A 413 17.68 -14.99 -9.90
C ILE A 413 16.73 -13.80 -10.15
N ILE A 414 15.88 -13.45 -9.19
CA ILE A 414 14.85 -12.41 -9.31
C ILE A 414 15.39 -11.09 -8.74
N GLU A 415 15.16 -10.00 -9.46
CA GLU A 415 15.40 -8.63 -8.98
C GLU A 415 14.07 -8.05 -8.47
N ILE A 416 14.01 -7.74 -7.18
CA ILE A 416 12.84 -7.12 -6.52
C ILE A 416 13.07 -5.62 -6.44
N GLN A 417 12.02 -4.86 -6.76
CA GLN A 417 12.03 -3.40 -6.70
C GLN A 417 11.69 -2.89 -5.29
N PRO A 418 12.19 -1.72 -4.85
CA PRO A 418 11.96 -1.20 -3.50
C PRO A 418 10.48 -1.12 -3.09
N ASP A 419 9.63 -0.69 -4.02
CA ASP A 419 8.18 -0.56 -3.86
C ASP A 419 7.42 -1.90 -3.86
N GLN A 420 8.01 -2.97 -4.40
CA GLN A 420 7.43 -4.32 -4.35
C GLN A 420 7.52 -4.96 -2.96
N MET A 421 8.40 -4.47 -2.06
CA MET A 421 8.53 -5.00 -0.70
C MET A 421 7.22 -4.92 0.11
N GLN A 422 6.33 -3.97 -0.22
CA GLN A 422 4.98 -3.86 0.36
C GLN A 422 4.11 -5.10 0.09
N THR A 423 4.39 -5.86 -0.98
CA THR A 423 3.72 -7.14 -1.29
C THR A 423 3.94 -8.19 -0.18
N VAL A 424 5.07 -8.13 0.53
CA VAL A 424 5.38 -9.05 1.62
C VAL A 424 4.30 -8.97 2.71
N ASN A 425 3.83 -7.77 3.07
CA ASN A 425 2.74 -7.62 4.04
C ASN A 425 1.44 -8.29 3.55
N ALA A 426 1.05 -8.08 2.29
CA ALA A 426 -0.17 -8.67 1.73
C ALA A 426 -0.13 -10.21 1.71
N ILE A 427 1.01 -10.81 1.33
CA ILE A 427 1.21 -12.26 1.37
C ILE A 427 1.14 -12.77 2.82
N LEU A 428 1.81 -12.09 3.74
CA LEU A 428 1.86 -12.47 5.15
C LEU A 428 0.49 -12.40 5.82
N ILE A 429 -0.37 -11.40 5.54
CA ILE A 429 -1.74 -11.33 6.08
C ILE A 429 -2.53 -12.59 5.67
N VAL A 430 -2.52 -12.94 4.39
CA VAL A 430 -3.27 -14.08 3.83
C VAL A 430 -2.84 -15.41 4.45
N ILE A 431 -1.57 -15.53 4.85
CA ILE A 431 -1.01 -16.73 5.50
C ILE A 431 -1.22 -16.71 7.03
N LEU A 432 -0.95 -15.58 7.68
CA LEU A 432 -0.92 -15.47 9.14
C LEU A 432 -2.32 -15.43 9.76
N VAL A 433 -3.33 -14.85 9.11
CA VAL A 433 -4.70 -14.82 9.65
C VAL A 433 -5.23 -16.24 9.90
N PRO A 434 -5.23 -17.18 8.92
CA PRO A 434 -5.60 -18.58 9.16
C PRO A 434 -4.74 -19.27 10.22
N ILE A 435 -3.42 -19.01 10.28
CA ILE A 435 -2.52 -19.64 11.26
C ILE A 435 -2.83 -19.15 12.67
N MET A 436 -3.10 -17.86 12.86
CA MET A 436 -3.43 -17.29 14.17
C MET A 436 -4.73 -17.88 14.71
N ASP A 437 -5.77 -17.97 13.87
CA ASP A 437 -7.08 -18.48 14.27
C ASP A 437 -7.13 -20.00 14.43
N ALA A 438 -6.53 -20.77 13.52
CA ALA A 438 -6.62 -22.23 13.53
C ALA A 438 -5.56 -22.92 14.41
N VAL A 439 -4.42 -22.28 14.65
CA VAL A 439 -3.27 -22.88 15.35
C VAL A 439 -2.90 -22.11 16.61
N VAL A 440 -2.59 -20.81 16.51
CA VAL A 440 -2.00 -20.06 17.64
C VAL A 440 -3.00 -19.83 18.77
N TYR A 441 -4.17 -19.27 18.50
CA TYR A 441 -5.17 -19.03 19.57
C TYR A 441 -5.66 -20.33 20.24
N PRO A 442 -5.93 -21.44 19.51
CA PRO A 442 -6.27 -22.73 20.14
C PRO A 442 -5.14 -23.33 20.99
N LEU A 443 -3.87 -23.16 20.60
CA LEU A 443 -2.73 -23.60 21.42
C LEU A 443 -2.59 -22.76 22.70
N ILE A 444 -2.73 -21.44 22.62
CA ILE A 444 -2.72 -20.55 23.80
C ILE A 444 -3.86 -20.91 24.76
N ALA A 445 -5.05 -21.23 24.24
CA ALA A 445 -6.18 -21.70 25.03
C ALA A 445 -5.91 -23.05 25.71
N LYS A 446 -5.26 -24.01 25.02
CA LYS A 446 -4.80 -25.28 25.62
C LYS A 446 -3.77 -25.08 26.73
N CYS A 447 -2.96 -24.03 26.67
CA CYS A 447 -2.04 -23.64 27.75
C CYS A 447 -2.73 -22.93 28.93
N GLY A 448 -4.07 -22.82 28.95
CA GLY A 448 -4.84 -22.23 30.06
C GLY A 448 -4.86 -20.69 30.09
N PHE A 449 -4.31 -20.01 29.08
CA PHE A 449 -4.25 -18.55 29.05
C PHE A 449 -5.47 -17.94 28.34
N ASN A 450 -6.36 -17.31 29.11
CA ASN A 450 -7.45 -16.51 28.56
C ASN A 450 -6.91 -15.23 27.90
N PHE A 451 -6.73 -15.30 26.57
CA PHE A 451 -6.16 -14.25 25.73
C PHE A 451 -7.26 -13.32 25.18
N THR A 452 -7.74 -12.43 26.06
CA THR A 452 -8.79 -11.44 25.75
C THR A 452 -8.35 -10.45 24.68
N SER A 453 -9.29 -9.87 23.93
CA SER A 453 -8.99 -8.99 22.78
C SER A 453 -8.05 -7.83 23.12
N LEU A 454 -8.15 -7.25 24.32
CA LEU A 454 -7.24 -6.16 24.73
C LEU A 454 -5.81 -6.66 25.04
N LYS A 455 -5.65 -7.89 25.52
CA LYS A 455 -4.32 -8.52 25.63
C LYS A 455 -3.74 -8.80 24.25
N LYS A 456 -4.57 -9.25 23.29
CA LYS A 456 -4.15 -9.43 21.89
C LYS A 456 -3.61 -8.10 21.32
N MET A 457 -4.38 -7.03 21.40
CA MET A 457 -3.96 -5.69 20.95
C MET A 457 -2.66 -5.22 21.63
N THR A 458 -2.48 -5.46 22.93
CA THR A 458 -1.25 -5.14 23.66
C THR A 458 -0.03 -5.87 23.08
N VAL A 459 -0.17 -7.19 22.83
CA VAL A 459 0.88 -8.00 22.18
C VAL A 459 1.16 -7.49 20.76
N GLY A 460 0.12 -7.11 19.99
CA GLY A 460 0.29 -6.57 18.65
C GLY A 460 1.11 -5.26 18.61
N MET A 461 0.88 -4.35 19.56
CA MET A 461 1.70 -3.14 19.73
C MET A 461 3.15 -3.46 20.15
N PHE A 462 3.36 -4.47 20.99
CA PHE A 462 4.70 -4.92 21.35
C PHE A 462 5.46 -5.54 20.14
N LEU A 463 4.79 -6.36 19.33
CA LEU A 463 5.36 -6.93 18.10
C LEU A 463 5.75 -5.83 17.09
N ALA A 464 4.90 -4.83 16.89
CA ALA A 464 5.20 -3.68 16.03
C ALA A 464 6.37 -2.81 16.56
N SER A 465 6.53 -2.67 17.88
CA SER A 465 7.72 -2.02 18.47
C SER A 465 8.99 -2.82 18.15
N MET A 466 8.98 -4.14 18.30
CA MET A 466 10.12 -5.00 17.91
C MET A 466 10.41 -4.98 16.41
N ALA A 467 9.39 -4.83 15.55
CA ALA A 467 9.59 -4.66 14.11
C ALA A 467 10.44 -3.42 13.78
N PHE A 468 10.25 -2.31 14.52
CA PHE A 468 11.05 -1.10 14.37
C PHE A 468 12.46 -1.21 14.98
N VAL A 469 12.65 -2.02 16.03
CA VAL A 469 14.00 -2.38 16.49
C VAL A 469 14.74 -3.17 15.40
N ALA A 470 14.07 -4.12 14.73
CA ALA A 470 14.66 -4.82 13.59
C ALA A 470 14.99 -3.86 12.43
N ALA A 471 14.09 -2.93 12.09
CA ALA A 471 14.33 -1.93 11.06
C ALA A 471 15.50 -0.98 11.38
N ALA A 472 15.69 -0.61 12.65
CA ALA A 472 16.86 0.14 13.10
C ALA A 472 18.17 -0.66 12.95
N ILE A 473 18.17 -1.95 13.28
CA ILE A 473 19.34 -2.83 13.09
C ILE A 473 19.69 -2.94 11.59
N VAL A 474 18.70 -3.17 10.74
CA VAL A 474 18.89 -3.21 9.27
C VAL A 474 19.45 -1.87 8.77
N GLN A 475 18.94 -0.75 9.25
CA GLN A 475 19.43 0.58 8.90
C GLN A 475 20.90 0.81 9.29
N VAL A 476 21.31 0.38 10.49
CA VAL A 476 22.71 0.48 10.94
C VAL A 476 23.65 -0.36 10.07
N GLU A 477 23.22 -1.53 9.59
CA GLU A 477 24.03 -2.31 8.64
C GLU A 477 24.11 -1.68 7.24
N ILE A 478 23.05 -0.99 6.79
CA ILE A 478 23.06 -0.22 5.54
C ILE A 478 24.05 0.94 5.65
N GLU A 479 23.97 1.75 6.72
CA GLU A 479 24.77 2.97 6.88
C GLU A 479 26.28 2.69 6.92
N LYS A 480 26.73 1.54 7.44
CA LYS A 480 28.14 1.08 7.34
C LYS A 480 28.64 0.91 5.90
N THR A 481 27.74 0.83 4.93
CA THR A 481 28.03 0.56 3.50
C THR A 481 27.71 1.75 2.60
N LEU A 482 27.17 2.84 3.16
CA LEU A 482 26.90 4.07 2.42
C LEU A 482 28.13 4.98 2.44
N PRO A 483 28.48 5.62 1.31
CA PRO A 483 29.50 6.67 1.31
C PRO A 483 29.00 7.88 2.10
N ILE A 484 29.88 8.48 2.89
CA ILE A 484 29.62 9.74 3.58
C ILE A 484 29.75 10.87 2.55
N PHE A 485 28.73 11.70 2.40
CA PHE A 485 28.74 12.90 1.55
C PHE A 485 29.01 14.16 2.39
N PRO A 486 29.67 15.20 1.82
CA PRO A 486 29.99 16.42 2.57
C PRO A 486 28.72 17.19 2.98
N LYS A 487 28.67 17.70 4.21
CA LYS A 487 27.52 18.46 4.73
C LYS A 487 27.89 19.92 5.00
N GLY A 488 27.21 20.86 4.32
CA GLY A 488 27.35 22.30 4.58
C GLY A 488 28.72 22.85 4.19
N ASN A 489 29.55 23.21 5.18
CA ASN A 489 30.86 23.86 4.98
C ASN A 489 32.02 22.84 4.77
N GLU A 490 31.70 21.66 4.25
CA GLU A 490 32.65 20.58 3.98
C GLU A 490 32.90 20.45 2.48
N VAL A 491 34.12 20.06 2.12
CA VAL A 491 34.54 19.72 0.76
C VAL A 491 35.09 18.31 0.79
N GLN A 492 34.75 17.49 -0.20
CA GLN A 492 35.37 16.18 -0.38
C GLN A 492 36.21 16.14 -1.65
N ILE A 493 37.43 15.60 -1.54
CA ILE A 493 38.40 15.61 -2.61
C ILE A 493 39.00 14.21 -2.80
N LYS A 494 38.98 13.76 -4.03
CA LYS A 494 39.68 12.56 -4.52
C LYS A 494 40.69 12.99 -5.57
N VAL A 495 41.85 12.35 -5.61
CA VAL A 495 42.91 12.70 -6.56
C VAL A 495 43.24 11.50 -7.43
N LEU A 496 43.37 11.75 -8.73
CA LEU A 496 43.56 10.75 -9.77
C LEU A 496 44.73 11.19 -10.66
N ASN A 497 45.80 10.40 -10.63
CA ASN A 497 46.96 10.60 -11.50
C ASN A 497 46.66 9.98 -12.86
N ILE A 498 46.43 10.81 -13.87
CA ILE A 498 46.23 10.40 -15.28
C ILE A 498 47.51 10.57 -16.11
N GLY A 499 48.61 11.02 -15.49
CA GLY A 499 49.92 11.15 -16.11
C GLY A 499 50.75 9.87 -16.05
N ASN A 500 51.92 9.92 -16.72
CA ASN A 500 52.86 8.79 -16.78
C ASN A 500 53.88 8.76 -15.63
N ASP A 501 54.07 9.86 -14.93
CA ASP A 501 55.03 9.99 -13.82
C ASP A 501 54.32 9.90 -12.45
N SER A 502 55.07 9.49 -11.41
CA SER A 502 54.58 9.52 -10.03
C SER A 502 54.43 10.96 -9.52
N MET A 503 53.32 11.26 -8.85
CA MET A 503 53.00 12.59 -8.31
C MET A 503 52.86 12.56 -6.78
N ASN A 504 53.46 13.54 -6.10
CA ASN A 504 53.34 13.75 -4.67
C ASN A 504 52.31 14.85 -4.40
N ILE A 505 51.20 14.48 -3.74
CA ILE A 505 50.09 15.37 -3.43
C ILE A 505 50.09 15.67 -1.93
N SER A 506 50.29 16.92 -1.56
CA SER A 506 50.29 17.37 -0.16
C SER A 506 48.95 17.99 0.21
N PHE A 507 48.20 17.28 1.04
CA PHE A 507 46.99 17.75 1.72
C PHE A 507 47.36 18.43 3.05
N PRO A 508 46.44 19.18 3.68
CA PRO A 508 46.65 19.70 5.04
C PRO A 508 46.97 18.59 6.05
N GLY A 509 48.25 18.44 6.40
CA GLY A 509 48.74 17.50 7.40
C GLY A 509 49.07 16.08 6.90
N THR A 510 48.98 15.78 5.60
CA THR A 510 49.36 14.46 5.03
C THR A 510 49.78 14.59 3.57
N THR A 511 50.85 13.88 3.17
CA THR A 511 51.30 13.80 1.78
C THR A 511 51.08 12.37 1.26
N VAL A 512 50.50 12.23 0.08
CA VAL A 512 50.24 10.96 -0.59
C VAL A 512 51.01 10.92 -1.91
N THR A 513 51.81 9.88 -2.10
CA THR A 513 52.42 9.56 -3.41
C THR A 513 51.42 8.76 -4.23
N LEU A 514 51.13 9.21 -5.45
CA LEU A 514 50.34 8.51 -6.44
C LEU A 514 51.24 8.03 -7.57
N ASP A 515 51.33 6.72 -7.74
CA ASP A 515 51.99 6.09 -8.90
C ASP A 515 51.25 6.42 -10.21
N GLN A 516 51.85 6.07 -11.35
CA GLN A 516 51.22 6.18 -12.67
C GLN A 516 49.85 5.49 -12.67
N MET A 517 48.83 6.15 -13.24
CA MET A 517 47.47 5.61 -13.38
C MET A 517 46.89 5.06 -12.07
N SER A 518 47.05 5.82 -10.99
CA SER A 518 46.56 5.49 -9.65
C SER A 518 45.67 6.60 -9.07
N GLN A 519 44.89 6.26 -8.05
CA GLN A 519 43.98 7.17 -7.36
C GLN A 519 44.13 7.06 -5.85
N THR A 520 43.70 8.08 -5.13
CA THR A 520 43.49 7.97 -3.67
C THR A 520 42.39 6.94 -3.39
N SER A 521 42.56 6.15 -2.32
CA SER A 521 41.67 5.01 -2.00
C SER A 521 40.22 5.42 -1.73
N GLU A 522 40.03 6.56 -1.08
CA GLU A 522 38.74 7.13 -0.70
C GLU A 522 38.72 8.65 -0.98
N PHE A 523 37.53 9.24 -0.86
CA PHE A 523 37.35 10.70 -0.83
C PHE A 523 37.75 11.24 0.54
N MET A 524 38.68 12.20 0.58
CA MET A 524 39.09 12.86 1.81
C MET A 524 38.21 14.08 2.08
N THR A 525 37.66 14.17 3.30
CA THR A 525 36.79 15.28 3.72
C THR A 525 37.60 16.35 4.43
N PHE A 526 37.41 17.61 4.04
CA PHE A 526 38.04 18.79 4.65
C PHE A 526 36.97 19.85 4.98
N SER A 527 37.13 20.56 6.10
CA SER A 527 36.35 21.78 6.34
C SER A 527 36.87 22.89 5.42
N ALA A 528 36.00 23.60 4.71
CA ALA A 528 36.44 24.60 3.74
C ALA A 528 37.28 25.73 4.37
N ASP A 529 36.94 26.15 5.60
CA ASP A 529 37.70 27.15 6.37
C ASP A 529 39.17 26.75 6.65
N LYS A 530 39.49 25.45 6.54
CA LYS A 530 40.81 24.88 6.81
C LYS A 530 41.55 24.44 5.55
N LEU A 531 40.87 24.40 4.40
CA LEU A 531 41.43 23.96 3.13
C LEU A 531 41.97 25.18 2.37
N THR A 532 43.20 25.60 2.67
CA THR A 532 43.82 26.76 2.01
C THR A 532 44.30 26.44 0.59
N SER A 533 44.91 25.28 0.37
CA SER A 533 45.29 24.74 -0.93
C SER A 533 45.64 23.24 -0.80
N ILE A 534 45.62 22.53 -1.94
CA ILE A 534 46.30 21.24 -2.09
C ILE A 534 47.51 21.48 -2.97
N ASN A 535 48.69 21.01 -2.56
CA ASN A 535 49.92 21.25 -3.32
C ASN A 535 50.34 20.01 -4.10
N ILE A 536 50.53 20.16 -5.42
CA ILE A 536 51.04 19.14 -6.32
C ILE A 536 52.56 19.31 -6.46
N SER A 537 53.30 18.21 -6.49
CA SER A 537 54.74 18.19 -6.78
C SER A 537 55.15 16.87 -7.44
N SER A 538 56.28 16.88 -8.15
CA SER A 538 57.02 15.67 -8.50
C SER A 538 58.51 15.89 -8.15
N THR A 539 59.33 14.85 -8.33
CA THR A 539 60.72 14.82 -7.86
C THR A 539 61.56 15.92 -8.53
N GLY A 540 61.84 17.00 -7.80
CA GLY A 540 62.60 18.15 -8.29
C GLY A 540 61.77 19.28 -8.93
N SER A 541 60.44 19.21 -8.94
CA SER A 541 59.57 20.30 -9.42
C SER A 541 59.25 21.31 -8.31
N PRO A 542 58.86 22.56 -8.64
CA PRO A 542 58.19 23.43 -7.68
C PRO A 542 56.84 22.84 -7.20
N LEU A 543 56.32 23.39 -6.10
CA LEU A 543 55.00 23.10 -5.56
C LEU A 543 53.93 23.97 -6.25
N THR A 544 52.91 23.33 -6.82
CA THR A 544 51.78 24.02 -7.45
C THR A 544 50.55 23.95 -6.53
N PRO A 545 50.05 25.08 -5.99
CA PRO A 545 48.85 25.09 -5.16
C PRO A 545 47.57 25.06 -6.00
N VAL A 546 46.60 24.26 -5.59
CA VAL A 546 45.25 24.15 -6.16
C VAL A 546 44.22 24.65 -5.14
N THR A 547 43.31 25.52 -5.57
CA THR A 547 42.34 26.23 -4.70
C THR A 547 40.88 26.12 -5.13
N ASP A 548 40.60 25.54 -6.31
CA ASP A 548 39.31 25.68 -7.00
C ASP A 548 38.27 24.65 -6.51
N PHE A 549 37.89 24.74 -5.23
CA PHE A 549 36.99 23.80 -4.58
C PHE A 549 35.72 24.47 -4.02
N GLU A 550 34.55 23.97 -4.41
CA GLU A 550 33.27 24.47 -3.93
C GLU A 550 32.79 23.77 -2.63
N GLN A 551 32.16 24.54 -1.74
CA GLN A 551 31.60 24.03 -0.48
C GLN A 551 30.37 23.14 -0.74
N GLY A 552 30.21 22.09 0.07
CA GLY A 552 29.09 21.15 -0.04
C GLY A 552 29.20 20.15 -1.19
N HIS A 553 30.34 20.10 -1.90
CA HIS A 553 30.51 19.31 -3.10
C HIS A 553 31.74 18.39 -3.08
N ARG A 554 31.65 17.29 -3.84
CA ARG A 554 32.74 16.37 -4.13
C ARG A 554 33.50 16.84 -5.37
N HIS A 555 34.82 16.68 -5.36
CA HIS A 555 35.70 17.06 -6.45
C HIS A 555 36.70 15.93 -6.74
N THR A 556 36.88 15.62 -8.03
CA THR A 556 37.97 14.78 -8.52
C THR A 556 39.05 15.71 -9.10
N LEU A 557 40.23 15.74 -8.49
CA LEU A 557 41.41 16.43 -9.02
C LEU A 557 42.16 15.50 -9.98
N LEU A 558 42.17 15.85 -11.26
CA LEU A 558 42.94 15.21 -12.30
C LEU A 558 44.34 15.83 -12.34
N VAL A 559 45.40 15.01 -12.33
CA VAL A 559 46.79 15.47 -12.40
C VAL A 559 47.55 14.67 -13.45
N TRP A 560 48.34 15.33 -14.29
CA TRP A 560 49.22 14.65 -15.26
C TRP A 560 50.64 15.21 -15.35
N ALA A 561 50.87 16.44 -14.87
CA ALA A 561 52.19 17.00 -14.65
C ALA A 561 52.17 17.94 -13.43
N PRO A 562 53.32 18.32 -12.83
CA PRO A 562 53.35 19.13 -11.62
C PRO A 562 52.65 20.50 -11.73
N ASN A 563 52.57 21.05 -12.95
CA ASN A 563 51.91 22.33 -13.23
C ASN A 563 50.60 22.16 -14.03
N ASN A 564 50.23 20.93 -14.40
CA ASN A 564 49.08 20.65 -15.25
C ASN A 564 48.10 19.74 -14.50
N TYR A 565 46.98 20.34 -14.11
CA TYR A 565 45.91 19.69 -13.37
C TYR A 565 44.55 20.24 -13.85
N GLN A 566 43.48 19.53 -13.53
CA GLN A 566 42.11 20.01 -13.69
C GLN A 566 41.26 19.57 -12.49
N VAL A 567 40.52 20.51 -11.88
CA VAL A 567 39.52 20.18 -10.87
C VAL A 567 38.20 19.90 -11.56
N VAL A 568 37.65 18.71 -11.36
CA VAL A 568 36.33 18.31 -11.84
C VAL A 568 35.37 18.26 -10.65
N LYS A 569 34.26 18.99 -10.72
CA LYS A 569 33.15 18.88 -9.77
C LYS A 569 32.39 17.58 -10.03
N ASP A 570 32.24 16.75 -9.01
CA ASP A 570 31.49 15.49 -9.12
C ASP A 570 29.98 15.74 -8.97
N GLY A 571 29.19 15.29 -9.96
CA GLY A 571 27.73 15.33 -9.88
C GLY A 571 27.14 14.40 -8.79
N LEU A 572 27.90 13.45 -8.27
CA LEU A 572 27.46 12.46 -7.28
C LEU A 572 27.53 12.99 -5.83
N ASN A 573 26.59 13.87 -5.49
CA ASN A 573 26.35 14.32 -4.11
C ASN A 573 25.39 13.39 -3.33
N GLN A 574 24.88 12.34 -3.96
CA GLN A 574 24.10 11.26 -3.36
C GLN A 574 24.42 9.91 -4.03
N LYS A 575 24.04 8.79 -3.41
CA LYS A 575 24.23 7.46 -4.00
C LYS A 575 23.29 7.31 -5.21
N PRO A 576 23.70 6.66 -6.31
CA PRO A 576 22.83 6.43 -7.47
C PRO A 576 21.47 5.83 -7.10
N GLU A 577 20.39 6.49 -7.52
CA GLU A 577 19.03 6.10 -7.16
C GLU A 577 18.56 4.82 -7.87
N ASN A 578 17.56 4.16 -7.29
CA ASN A 578 16.86 3.01 -7.90
C ASN A 578 17.79 1.85 -8.33
N GLY A 579 18.97 1.74 -7.70
CA GLY A 579 19.96 0.70 -8.02
C GLY A 579 20.72 0.90 -9.33
N LYS A 580 20.53 2.04 -10.00
CA LYS A 580 21.31 2.40 -11.19
C LYS A 580 22.79 2.55 -10.84
N ASN A 581 23.62 2.54 -11.87
CA ASN A 581 25.07 2.61 -11.77
C ASN A 581 25.56 3.86 -12.49
N GLY A 582 26.26 4.72 -11.76
CA GLY A 582 26.88 5.92 -12.32
C GLY A 582 28.13 5.56 -13.11
N ILE A 583 28.23 5.98 -14.36
CA ILE A 583 29.43 5.83 -15.18
C ILE A 583 29.85 7.21 -15.68
N ARG A 584 31.13 7.51 -15.50
CA ARG A 584 31.82 8.69 -16.02
C ARG A 584 33.04 8.28 -16.84
N PHE A 585 33.37 9.05 -17.86
CA PHE A 585 34.58 8.89 -18.66
C PHE A 585 35.53 10.07 -18.40
N VAL A 586 36.82 9.78 -18.21
CA VAL A 586 37.89 10.77 -18.06
C VAL A 586 38.85 10.59 -19.22
N ASN A 587 39.19 11.70 -19.87
CA ASN A 587 40.08 11.74 -21.00
C ASN A 587 41.51 12.07 -20.55
N ALA A 588 42.46 11.15 -20.70
CA ALA A 588 43.88 11.39 -20.43
C ALA A 588 44.69 11.73 -21.70
N LEU A 589 44.02 11.96 -22.83
CA LEU A 589 44.63 12.27 -24.12
C LEU A 589 44.70 13.79 -24.33
N ALA A 590 45.61 14.21 -25.21
CA ALA A 590 45.73 15.60 -25.65
C ALA A 590 44.58 16.05 -26.58
N GLU A 591 43.92 15.10 -27.26
CA GLU A 591 42.77 15.32 -28.15
C GLU A 591 41.43 15.03 -27.43
N SER A 592 40.30 15.45 -28.02
CA SER A 592 38.96 15.03 -27.56
C SER A 592 38.52 13.71 -28.21
N PHE A 593 37.76 12.90 -27.48
CA PHE A 593 37.06 11.73 -28.05
C PHE A 593 35.55 11.81 -27.84
N ASN A 594 34.79 11.14 -28.70
CA ASN A 594 33.37 10.88 -28.49
C ASN A 594 33.19 9.49 -27.87
N VAL A 595 32.39 9.41 -26.80
CA VAL A 595 31.90 8.15 -26.26
C VAL A 595 30.47 7.94 -26.73
N THR A 596 30.18 6.73 -27.20
CA THR A 596 28.81 6.28 -27.48
C THR A 596 28.50 5.06 -26.63
N MET A 597 27.43 5.09 -25.83
CA MET A 597 26.99 3.94 -25.04
C MET A 597 25.51 3.66 -25.29
N ASN A 598 25.20 2.39 -25.63
CA ASN A 598 23.85 1.91 -25.97
C ASN A 598 23.07 2.73 -27.01
N GLU A 599 23.75 3.37 -27.98
CA GLU A 599 23.15 4.20 -29.05
C GLU A 599 22.38 5.47 -28.59
N GLU A 600 22.09 5.61 -27.29
CA GLU A 600 21.30 6.72 -26.72
C GLU A 600 22.13 7.90 -26.21
N ILE A 601 23.39 7.67 -25.81
CA ILE A 601 24.29 8.72 -25.32
C ILE A 601 25.46 8.88 -26.28
N ASN A 602 25.72 10.11 -26.72
CA ASN A 602 26.85 10.51 -27.55
C ASN A 602 27.46 11.81 -26.99
N GLU A 603 28.54 11.70 -26.22
CA GLU A 603 29.17 12.82 -25.52
C GLU A 603 30.64 12.98 -25.97
N THR A 604 31.05 14.23 -26.23
CA THR A 604 32.43 14.59 -26.55
C THR A 604 33.17 14.99 -25.28
N VAL A 605 34.13 14.17 -24.84
CA VAL A 605 34.97 14.47 -23.67
C VAL A 605 36.22 15.22 -24.13
N THR A 606 36.37 16.47 -23.68
CA THR A 606 37.52 17.31 -24.05
C THR A 606 38.83 16.78 -23.44
N SER A 607 39.96 17.19 -24.03
CA SER A 607 41.32 16.92 -23.55
C SER A 607 41.45 17.13 -22.04
N HIS A 608 42.05 16.16 -21.33
CA HIS A 608 42.35 16.19 -19.88
C HIS A 608 41.16 16.41 -18.93
N ASN A 609 39.93 16.29 -19.42
CA ASN A 609 38.69 16.57 -18.70
C ASN A 609 37.86 15.30 -18.45
N ALA A 610 36.72 15.43 -17.76
CA ALA A 610 35.76 14.36 -17.52
C ALA A 610 34.37 14.66 -18.09
N SER A 611 33.61 13.61 -18.40
CA SER A 611 32.18 13.67 -18.68
C SER A 611 31.36 13.94 -17.42
N GLU A 612 30.06 14.19 -17.59
CA GLU A 612 29.11 14.01 -16.49
C GLU A 612 28.90 12.53 -16.15
N TYR A 613 28.23 12.24 -15.02
CA TYR A 613 27.86 10.88 -14.63
C TYR A 613 26.52 10.49 -15.26
N HIS A 614 26.55 9.45 -16.09
CA HIS A 614 25.35 8.86 -16.69
C HIS A 614 24.91 7.61 -15.92
N PHE A 615 23.60 7.34 -15.83
CA PHE A 615 23.03 6.36 -14.91
C PHE A 615 22.34 5.17 -15.59
N PHE A 616 22.93 3.98 -15.42
CA PHE A 616 22.57 2.77 -16.15
C PHE A 616 22.03 1.65 -15.26
N SER A 617 21.17 0.79 -15.82
CA SER A 617 20.67 -0.41 -15.12
C SER A 617 21.79 -1.41 -14.80
N SER A 618 21.51 -2.40 -13.93
CA SER A 618 22.46 -3.46 -13.63
C SER A 618 22.74 -4.35 -14.85
N GLY A 619 23.95 -4.92 -14.96
CA GLY A 619 24.32 -5.80 -16.09
C GLY A 619 25.70 -5.54 -16.67
N ARG A 620 25.98 -6.06 -17.87
CA ARG A 620 27.16 -5.68 -18.68
C ARG A 620 26.69 -4.85 -19.85
N MET A 621 27.42 -3.78 -20.13
CA MET A 621 27.18 -2.89 -21.26
C MET A 621 28.42 -2.84 -22.16
N SER A 622 28.23 -2.41 -23.40
CA SER A 622 29.31 -2.05 -24.32
C SER A 622 29.28 -0.55 -24.59
N PHE A 623 30.46 0.05 -24.69
CA PHE A 623 30.64 1.44 -25.09
C PHE A 623 31.70 1.53 -26.18
N THR A 624 31.53 2.49 -27.06
CA THR A 624 32.42 2.74 -28.20
C THR A 624 33.11 4.08 -28.01
N ILE A 625 34.42 4.14 -28.23
CA ILE A 625 35.19 5.39 -28.15
C ILE A 625 35.75 5.73 -29.53
N ASN A 626 35.34 6.87 -30.08
CA ASN A 626 35.81 7.36 -31.37
C ASN A 626 36.70 8.60 -31.17
N SER A 627 37.95 8.53 -31.63
CA SER A 627 38.84 9.70 -31.77
C SER A 627 39.48 9.73 -33.17
N SER A 628 39.99 10.90 -33.53
CA SER A 628 40.69 11.17 -34.80
C SER A 628 42.00 10.39 -35.00
N GLU A 629 42.68 10.04 -33.91
CA GLU A 629 44.03 9.46 -33.94
C GLU A 629 44.08 7.95 -33.59
N ILE A 630 42.92 7.27 -33.45
CA ILE A 630 42.92 5.82 -33.21
C ILE A 630 43.51 5.11 -34.43
N ALA A 631 44.56 4.31 -34.21
CA ALA A 631 45.18 3.53 -35.27
C ALA A 631 44.20 2.48 -35.82
N GLN A 632 44.14 2.32 -37.16
CA GLN A 632 43.19 1.45 -37.87
C GLN A 632 43.17 -0.04 -37.47
N HIS A 633 44.15 -0.51 -36.71
CA HIS A 633 44.24 -1.88 -36.22
C HIS A 633 43.63 -2.07 -34.81
N CYS A 634 43.28 -0.99 -34.12
CA CYS A 634 42.72 -1.00 -32.77
C CYS A 634 41.19 -1.11 -32.81
N GLY A 635 40.62 -1.93 -31.93
CA GLY A 635 39.17 -1.92 -31.69
C GLY A 635 38.74 -0.69 -30.90
N ASN A 636 37.55 -0.17 -31.19
CA ASN A 636 36.93 0.96 -30.49
C ASN A 636 35.79 0.55 -29.54
N GLU A 637 35.31 -0.70 -29.59
CA GLU A 637 34.28 -1.24 -28.67
C GLU A 637 34.91 -1.86 -27.42
N PHE A 638 34.45 -1.41 -26.25
CA PHE A 638 34.85 -1.89 -24.93
C PHE A 638 33.64 -2.39 -24.15
N LYS A 639 33.86 -3.22 -23.12
CA LYS A 639 32.79 -3.80 -22.29
C LYS A 639 33.01 -3.51 -20.83
N THR A 640 31.93 -3.12 -20.14
CA THR A 640 31.97 -2.89 -18.69
C THR A 640 32.17 -4.23 -17.95
N PRO A 641 32.75 -4.21 -16.73
CA PRO A 641 32.47 -5.27 -15.76
C PRO A 641 30.97 -5.36 -15.49
N TYR A 642 30.55 -6.42 -14.79
CA TYR A 642 29.15 -6.53 -14.36
C TYR A 642 28.85 -5.43 -13.33
N LEU A 643 27.97 -4.50 -13.69
CA LEU A 643 27.59 -3.34 -12.89
C LEU A 643 26.67 -3.79 -11.75
N GLU A 644 27.16 -3.70 -10.52
CA GLU A 644 26.47 -4.15 -9.32
C GLU A 644 25.65 -3.02 -8.69
N PHE A 645 24.40 -3.31 -8.32
CA PHE A 645 23.35 -2.39 -7.90
C PHE A 645 23.82 -1.19 -7.05
N GLY A 646 23.60 0.04 -7.53
CA GLY A 646 23.87 1.29 -6.80
C GLY A 646 25.34 1.73 -6.75
N SER A 647 26.20 1.25 -7.65
CA SER A 647 27.63 1.59 -7.69
C SER A 647 27.96 2.78 -8.60
N ALA A 648 29.17 3.32 -8.50
CA ALA A 648 29.66 4.33 -9.44
C ALA A 648 31.11 4.07 -9.86
N TYR A 649 31.41 4.35 -11.12
CA TYR A 649 32.71 4.10 -11.76
C TYR A 649 33.18 5.25 -12.64
N THR A 650 34.49 5.47 -12.65
CA THR A 650 35.19 6.38 -13.55
C THR A 650 36.11 5.57 -14.45
N TYR A 651 35.93 5.71 -15.78
CA TYR A 651 36.75 5.08 -16.81
C TYR A 651 37.76 6.10 -17.32
N VAL A 652 39.04 5.91 -17.01
CA VAL A 652 40.12 6.76 -17.52
C VAL A 652 40.64 6.17 -18.81
N ILE A 653 40.54 6.93 -19.90
CA ILE A 653 40.91 6.49 -21.24
C ILE A 653 42.33 6.98 -21.53
N THR A 654 43.26 6.04 -21.69
CA THR A 654 44.67 6.30 -22.03
C THR A 654 45.05 5.69 -23.37
N ARG A 655 46.23 6.05 -23.88
CA ARG A 655 46.84 5.44 -25.08
C ARG A 655 48.02 4.56 -24.65
N LYS A 656 48.01 3.30 -25.10
CA LYS A 656 49.11 2.34 -24.92
C LYS A 656 50.30 2.67 -25.81
N GLY A 657 51.44 2.04 -25.53
CA GLY A 657 52.64 2.11 -26.35
C GLY A 657 52.51 1.53 -27.77
N ASP A 658 51.45 0.76 -28.06
CA ASP A 658 51.08 0.29 -29.40
C ASP A 658 50.18 1.28 -30.17
N GLY A 659 49.73 2.36 -29.52
CA GLY A 659 48.82 3.36 -30.06
C GLY A 659 47.33 3.07 -29.85
N CYS A 660 46.96 1.91 -29.28
CA CYS A 660 45.57 1.58 -28.98
C CYS A 660 45.09 2.23 -27.68
N LEU A 661 43.77 2.39 -27.54
CA LEU A 661 43.16 2.93 -26.32
C LEU A 661 43.00 1.84 -25.26
N GLU A 662 43.26 2.18 -24.00
CA GLU A 662 42.97 1.34 -22.83
C GLU A 662 42.08 2.09 -21.82
N PRO A 663 40.87 1.58 -21.51
CA PRO A 663 40.07 2.07 -20.41
C PRO A 663 40.54 1.46 -19.07
N THR A 664 41.11 2.27 -18.20
CA THR A 664 41.37 1.90 -16.79
C THR A 664 40.13 2.22 -15.95
N VAL A 665 39.60 1.23 -15.20
CA VAL A 665 38.35 1.38 -14.45
C VAL A 665 38.63 1.61 -12.97
N PHE A 666 38.16 2.73 -12.46
CA PHE A 666 38.16 3.06 -11.04
C PHE A 666 36.75 2.99 -10.46
N ARG A 667 36.65 2.60 -9.19
CA ARG A 667 35.41 2.61 -8.42
C ARG A 667 35.35 3.91 -7.59
N ASP A 668 34.20 4.58 -7.65
CA ASP A 668 33.92 5.83 -6.92
C ASP A 668 32.89 5.65 -5.81
N ILE A 669 31.96 4.70 -5.98
CA ILE A 669 30.99 4.30 -4.97
C ILE A 669 30.83 2.77 -5.02
N SER A 670 30.91 2.13 -3.86
CA SER A 670 30.69 0.68 -3.73
C SER A 670 29.21 0.29 -3.85
N PRO A 671 28.91 -0.86 -4.48
CA PRO A 671 27.54 -1.35 -4.67
C PRO A 671 26.85 -1.66 -3.34
N ASN A 672 25.52 -1.76 -3.37
CA ASN A 672 24.73 -2.16 -2.21
C ASN A 672 25.02 -3.64 -1.88
N THR A 673 25.58 -3.91 -0.71
CA THR A 673 25.88 -5.28 -0.23
C THR A 673 24.76 -5.86 0.64
N VAL A 674 23.98 -5.01 1.32
CA VAL A 674 22.87 -5.41 2.20
C VAL A 674 21.65 -5.80 1.35
N SER A 675 21.23 -7.06 1.38
CA SER A 675 20.08 -7.55 0.60
C SER A 675 18.73 -7.09 1.18
N MET A 676 17.80 -6.68 0.31
CA MET A 676 16.41 -6.37 0.68
C MET A 676 15.71 -7.49 1.46
N ALA A 677 16.16 -8.75 1.32
CA ALA A 677 15.65 -9.88 2.10
C ALA A 677 15.77 -9.68 3.63
N LEU A 678 16.70 -8.83 4.09
CA LEU A 678 16.83 -8.47 5.51
C LEU A 678 15.69 -7.61 6.05
N GLN A 679 14.80 -7.07 5.19
CA GLN A 679 13.53 -6.48 5.64
C GLN A 679 12.43 -7.52 5.90
N ILE A 680 12.58 -8.79 5.50
CA ILE A 680 11.53 -9.81 5.72
C ILE A 680 11.22 -9.99 7.23
N PRO A 681 12.20 -10.01 8.17
CA PRO A 681 11.93 -10.05 9.60
C PRO A 681 11.12 -8.86 10.16
N GLN A 682 11.41 -7.62 9.75
CA GLN A 682 10.64 -6.44 10.21
C GLN A 682 9.21 -6.46 9.65
N TYR A 683 9.01 -6.83 8.38
CA TYR A 683 7.68 -7.07 7.83
C TYR A 683 6.95 -8.18 8.59
N PHE A 684 7.58 -9.34 8.82
CA PHE A 684 6.98 -10.45 9.56
C PHE A 684 6.50 -10.06 10.96
N LEU A 685 7.33 -9.36 11.73
CA LEU A 685 6.96 -8.86 13.06
C LEU A 685 5.82 -7.83 12.99
N LEU A 686 5.85 -6.91 12.02
CA LEU A 686 4.81 -5.91 11.84
C LEU A 686 3.47 -6.54 11.42
N THR A 687 3.45 -7.49 10.48
CA THR A 687 2.22 -8.19 10.07
C THR A 687 1.66 -9.07 11.18
N CYS A 688 2.52 -9.75 11.96
CA CYS A 688 2.07 -10.45 13.16
C CYS A 688 1.44 -9.47 14.17
N GLY A 689 2.03 -8.28 14.32
CA GLY A 689 1.46 -7.17 15.07
C GLY A 689 0.09 -6.75 14.55
N GLU A 690 -0.05 -6.52 13.25
CA GLU A 690 -1.28 -6.14 12.55
C GLU A 690 -2.40 -7.17 12.75
N VAL A 691 -2.14 -8.46 12.51
CA VAL A 691 -3.16 -9.51 12.64
C VAL A 691 -3.69 -9.59 14.07
N VAL A 692 -2.81 -9.45 15.07
CA VAL A 692 -3.17 -9.58 16.49
C VAL A 692 -3.68 -8.26 17.09
N PHE A 693 -3.51 -7.11 16.42
CA PHE A 693 -4.02 -5.78 16.82
C PHE A 693 -5.24 -5.32 16.04
N SER A 694 -5.17 -5.31 14.71
CA SER A 694 -6.15 -4.68 13.82
C SER A 694 -7.42 -5.51 13.70
N VAL A 695 -7.28 -6.80 13.39
CA VAL A 695 -8.43 -7.72 13.25
C VAL A 695 -9.19 -7.83 14.57
N THR A 696 -8.47 -8.06 15.67
CA THR A 696 -9.01 -8.19 17.02
C THR A 696 -9.57 -6.88 17.57
N GLY A 697 -8.96 -5.75 17.20
CA GLY A 697 -9.41 -4.41 17.55
C GLY A 697 -10.71 -4.06 16.85
N LEU A 698 -10.84 -4.32 15.54
CA LEU A 698 -12.09 -4.16 14.80
C LEU A 698 -13.22 -5.04 15.35
N GLU A 699 -12.93 -6.30 15.71
CA GLU A 699 -13.87 -7.22 16.35
C GLU A 699 -14.31 -6.70 17.74
N PHE A 700 -13.36 -6.27 18.58
CA PHE A 700 -13.62 -5.65 19.88
C PHE A 700 -14.50 -4.40 19.72
N SER A 701 -14.13 -3.49 18.83
CA SER A 701 -14.88 -2.28 18.50
C SER A 701 -16.31 -2.57 18.04
N TYR A 702 -16.52 -3.66 17.29
CA TYR A 702 -17.85 -4.08 16.83
C TYR A 702 -18.69 -4.72 17.97
N SER A 703 -18.06 -5.52 18.82
CA SER A 703 -18.73 -6.22 19.95
C SER A 703 -19.11 -5.29 21.11
N GLN A 704 -18.33 -4.24 21.37
CA GLN A 704 -18.61 -3.23 22.40
C GLN A 704 -19.52 -2.09 21.91
N ALA A 705 -19.94 -2.11 20.63
CA ALA A 705 -20.75 -1.06 20.05
C ALA A 705 -22.27 -1.30 20.24
N PRO A 706 -23.03 -0.28 20.68
CA PRO A 706 -24.50 -0.30 20.63
C PRO A 706 -25.01 -0.56 19.22
N SER A 707 -26.17 -1.22 19.10
CA SER A 707 -26.71 -1.67 17.81
C SER A 707 -26.89 -0.53 16.80
N ASN A 708 -27.23 0.67 17.28
CA ASN A 708 -27.43 1.89 16.51
C ASN A 708 -26.19 2.81 16.37
N MET A 709 -25.04 2.49 17.01
CA MET A 709 -23.83 3.33 17.02
C MET A 709 -22.57 2.65 16.48
N LYS A 710 -22.68 1.44 15.91
CA LYS A 710 -21.58 0.73 15.24
C LYS A 710 -20.81 1.58 14.23
N SER A 711 -21.50 2.37 13.42
CA SER A 711 -20.86 3.30 12.45
C SER A 711 -20.03 4.40 13.12
N VAL A 712 -20.46 4.91 14.28
CA VAL A 712 -19.74 5.96 15.03
C VAL A 712 -18.42 5.42 15.59
N LEU A 713 -18.40 4.19 16.11
CA LEU A 713 -17.18 3.56 16.63
C LEU A 713 -16.22 3.11 15.51
N GLN A 714 -16.73 2.74 14.34
CA GLN A 714 -15.91 2.47 13.15
C GLN A 714 -15.30 3.76 12.58
N ALA A 715 -16.07 4.86 12.53
CA ALA A 715 -15.52 6.18 12.18
C ALA A 715 -14.45 6.64 13.18
N GLY A 716 -14.67 6.40 14.48
CA GLY A 716 -13.67 6.64 15.53
C GLY A 716 -12.41 5.79 15.36
N TRP A 717 -12.52 4.55 14.91
CA TRP A 717 -11.37 3.68 14.61
C TRP A 717 -10.56 4.21 13.44
N LEU A 718 -11.19 4.55 12.31
CA LEU A 718 -10.52 5.14 11.14
C LEU A 718 -9.84 6.49 11.48
N LEU A 719 -10.45 7.28 12.36
CA LEU A 719 -9.83 8.51 12.87
C LEU A 719 -8.50 8.24 13.62
N THR A 720 -8.33 7.09 14.28
CA THR A 720 -7.03 6.74 14.89
C THR A 720 -5.92 6.55 13.85
N VAL A 721 -6.25 6.03 12.66
CA VAL A 721 -5.32 5.89 11.53
C VAL A 721 -4.91 7.27 11.02
N ALA A 722 -5.87 8.18 10.85
CA ALA A 722 -5.59 9.56 10.43
C ALA A 722 -4.69 10.30 11.43
N ILE A 723 -4.97 10.18 12.75
CA ILE A 723 -4.13 10.76 13.80
C ILE A 723 -2.72 10.14 13.79
N GLY A 724 -2.60 8.83 13.57
CA GLY A 724 -1.30 8.16 13.48
C GLY A 724 -0.42 8.74 12.36
N ASN A 725 -1.00 8.97 11.19
CA ASN A 725 -0.30 9.60 10.08
C ASN A 725 0.06 11.09 10.35
N PHE A 726 -0.78 11.83 11.08
CA PHE A 726 -0.41 13.17 11.57
C PHE A 726 0.74 13.15 12.59
N ILE A 727 0.87 12.11 13.41
CA ILE A 727 2.02 11.96 14.31
C ILE A 727 3.31 11.79 13.50
N VAL A 728 3.30 10.98 12.43
CA VAL A 728 4.47 10.85 11.54
C VAL A 728 4.82 12.18 10.88
N LEU A 729 3.83 12.96 10.40
CA LEU A 729 4.05 14.31 9.88
C LEU A 729 4.73 15.24 10.91
N ILE A 730 4.29 15.21 12.17
CA ILE A 730 4.89 16.02 13.24
C ILE A 730 6.33 15.57 13.52
N VAL A 731 6.60 14.26 13.58
CA VAL A 731 7.94 13.73 13.84
C VAL A 731 8.89 14.01 12.66
N ALA A 732 8.45 13.83 11.41
CA ALA A 732 9.24 14.13 10.22
C ALA A 732 9.47 15.63 10.00
N GLY A 733 8.53 16.48 10.43
CA GLY A 733 8.63 17.95 10.30
C GLY A 733 9.39 18.64 11.44
N ALA A 734 9.32 18.12 12.67
CA ALA A 734 10.02 18.66 13.84
C ALA A 734 11.35 17.94 14.14
N GLY A 735 11.53 16.72 13.63
CA GLY A 735 12.72 15.90 13.83
C GLY A 735 13.86 16.32 12.92
N SER A 736 14.78 17.14 13.42
CA SER A 736 16.09 17.38 12.81
C SER A 736 17.03 16.17 12.96
N PHE A 737 16.52 14.95 12.79
CA PHE A 737 17.32 13.73 12.88
C PHE A 737 18.21 13.63 11.64
N SER A 738 19.53 13.60 11.85
CA SER A 738 20.49 13.46 10.76
C SER A 738 20.59 12.03 10.24
N GLU A 739 20.23 11.04 11.07
CA GLU A 739 20.36 9.60 10.78
C GLU A 739 18.99 8.89 10.88
N GLN A 740 18.69 8.02 9.93
CA GLN A 740 17.37 7.36 9.84
C GLN A 740 17.16 6.29 10.93
N TRP A 741 18.22 5.61 11.39
CA TRP A 741 18.09 4.59 12.45
C TRP A 741 17.58 5.17 13.77
N ALA A 742 17.94 6.43 14.07
CA ALA A 742 17.52 7.12 15.28
C ALA A 742 16.00 7.41 15.27
N GLU A 743 15.43 7.71 14.10
CA GLU A 743 13.99 7.85 13.90
C GLU A 743 13.27 6.51 14.16
N TYR A 744 13.80 5.38 13.65
CA TYR A 744 13.23 4.06 13.93
C TYR A 744 13.29 3.68 15.41
N VAL A 745 14.40 3.97 16.11
CA VAL A 745 14.53 3.72 17.56
C VAL A 745 13.55 4.60 18.36
N LEU A 746 13.36 5.87 17.98
CA LEU A 746 12.38 6.76 18.59
C LEU A 746 10.96 6.19 18.46
N PHE A 747 10.54 5.79 17.26
CA PHE A 747 9.23 5.18 17.04
C PHE A 747 9.05 3.87 17.82
N ALA A 748 10.08 3.00 17.86
CA ALA A 748 10.06 1.78 18.66
C ALA A 748 9.84 2.07 20.16
N ALA A 749 10.57 3.04 20.71
CA ALA A 749 10.48 3.43 22.13
C ALA A 749 9.13 4.08 22.48
N LEU A 750 8.64 4.99 21.63
CA LEU A 750 7.32 5.62 21.81
C LEU A 750 6.19 4.59 21.80
N LEU A 751 6.21 3.63 20.86
CA LEU A 751 5.20 2.57 20.83
C LEU A 751 5.33 1.60 22.01
N LEU A 752 6.54 1.33 22.51
CA LEU A 752 6.73 0.52 23.72
C LEU A 752 6.11 1.19 24.96
N VAL A 753 6.35 2.48 25.17
CA VAL A 753 5.73 3.27 26.25
C VAL A 753 4.21 3.26 26.12
N VAL A 754 3.70 3.45 24.90
CA VAL A 754 2.25 3.44 24.63
C VAL A 754 1.63 2.05 24.80
N SER A 755 2.34 0.97 24.47
CA SER A 755 1.92 -0.40 24.74
C SER A 755 1.77 -0.65 26.25
N VAL A 756 2.70 -0.16 27.08
CA VAL A 756 2.61 -0.23 28.55
C VAL A 756 1.41 0.59 29.08
N ILE A 757 1.20 1.81 28.59
CA ILE A 757 0.04 2.65 28.96
C ILE A 757 -1.27 1.94 28.58
N PHE A 758 -1.36 1.39 27.37
CA PHE A 758 -2.53 0.65 26.92
C PHE A 758 -2.76 -0.62 27.74
N ALA A 759 -1.72 -1.36 28.11
CA ALA A 759 -1.82 -2.54 28.98
C ALA A 759 -2.42 -2.17 30.36
N ILE A 760 -2.03 -1.03 30.92
CA ILE A 760 -2.60 -0.50 32.18
C ILE A 760 -4.07 -0.12 31.96
N MET A 761 -4.40 0.64 30.91
CA MET A 761 -5.79 1.02 30.59
C MET A 761 -6.68 -0.21 30.37
N ALA A 762 -6.20 -1.21 29.64
CA ALA A 762 -6.88 -2.47 29.38
C ALA A 762 -7.15 -3.28 30.66
N ARG A 763 -6.26 -3.21 31.66
CA ARG A 763 -6.46 -3.88 32.97
C ARG A 763 -7.62 -3.26 33.78
N PHE A 764 -7.90 -1.97 33.60
CA PHE A 764 -9.02 -1.29 34.22
C PHE A 764 -10.30 -1.25 33.36
N TYR A 765 -10.25 -1.75 32.12
CA TYR A 765 -11.40 -1.78 31.24
C TYR A 765 -12.38 -2.89 31.62
N THR A 766 -13.63 -2.52 31.89
CA THR A 766 -14.73 -3.47 32.08
C THR A 766 -15.45 -3.72 30.77
N TYR A 767 -15.44 -4.98 30.32
CA TYR A 767 -16.21 -5.41 29.15
C TYR A 767 -17.70 -5.21 29.42
N VAL A 768 -18.39 -4.60 28.45
CA VAL A 768 -19.84 -4.37 28.50
C VAL A 768 -20.48 -5.18 27.38
N SER A 769 -21.61 -5.82 27.67
CA SER A 769 -22.46 -6.47 26.66
C SER A 769 -23.56 -5.50 26.23
N PRO A 770 -23.50 -4.89 25.03
CA PRO A 770 -24.50 -3.91 24.63
C PRO A 770 -25.90 -4.53 24.50
N ALA A 771 -25.96 -5.81 24.11
CA ALA A 771 -27.20 -6.57 23.96
C ALA A 771 -27.93 -6.78 25.30
N GLU A 772 -27.21 -7.02 26.40
CA GLU A 772 -27.82 -7.14 27.74
C GLU A 772 -28.39 -5.81 28.23
N ILE A 773 -27.67 -4.70 27.99
CA ILE A 773 -28.14 -3.36 28.36
C ILE A 773 -29.34 -2.93 27.52
N GLU A 774 -29.30 -3.18 26.20
CA GLU A 774 -30.44 -2.89 25.32
C GLU A 774 -31.67 -3.75 25.70
N ALA A 775 -31.49 -5.03 26.01
CA ALA A 775 -32.57 -5.91 26.49
C ALA A 775 -33.15 -5.49 27.87
N GLN A 776 -32.35 -4.90 28.76
CA GLN A 776 -32.86 -4.31 30.01
C GLN A 776 -33.79 -3.12 29.73
N PHE A 777 -33.39 -2.19 28.87
CA PHE A 777 -34.26 -1.07 28.48
C PHE A 777 -35.55 -1.53 27.79
N ASP A 778 -35.48 -2.50 26.86
CA ASP A 778 -36.66 -3.09 26.22
C ASP A 778 -37.61 -3.75 27.24
N THR A 779 -37.06 -4.34 28.30
CA THR A 779 -37.83 -4.99 29.37
C THR A 779 -38.47 -3.95 30.29
N ASP A 780 -37.77 -2.86 30.60
CA ASP A 780 -38.28 -1.80 31.47
C ASP A 780 -39.31 -0.90 30.76
N GLU A 781 -39.18 -0.66 29.44
CA GLU A 781 -40.25 -0.03 28.66
C GLU A 781 -41.52 -0.90 28.64
N LYS A 782 -41.41 -2.22 28.45
CA LYS A 782 -42.55 -3.16 28.51
C LYS A 782 -43.22 -3.20 29.89
N LYS A 783 -42.49 -2.95 30.98
CA LYS A 783 -43.08 -2.80 32.33
C LYS A 783 -43.77 -1.45 32.52
N LYS A 784 -43.29 -0.40 31.85
CA LYS A 784 -43.77 0.98 31.96
C LYS A 784 -45.02 1.22 31.10
N TYR A 785 -45.13 0.51 29.99
CA TYR A 785 -46.27 0.47 29.08
C TYR A 785 -46.69 -0.97 28.80
N PRO A 786 -47.36 -1.65 29.76
CA PRO A 786 -48.04 -2.90 29.45
C PRO A 786 -49.19 -2.60 28.49
N GLU A 787 -49.07 -3.00 27.22
CA GLU A 787 -50.11 -2.79 26.22
C GLU A 787 -51.44 -3.43 26.65
N GLU A 788 -52.52 -2.71 26.43
CA GLU A 788 -53.89 -3.20 26.61
C GLU A 788 -54.16 -4.42 25.72
N SER A 789 -54.69 -5.48 26.33
CA SER A 789 -55.44 -6.59 25.71
C SER A 789 -55.25 -6.83 24.19
N ASN A 790 -54.36 -7.76 23.85
CA ASN A 790 -54.41 -8.45 22.56
C ASN A 790 -55.76 -9.21 22.44
N PRO A 791 -56.66 -8.90 21.47
CA PRO A 791 -58.00 -9.50 21.42
C PRO A 791 -58.04 -10.94 20.91
N TYR A 792 -56.91 -11.49 20.46
CA TYR A 792 -56.83 -12.84 19.93
C TYR A 792 -56.23 -13.79 20.98
N PRO A 793 -57.00 -14.78 21.50
CA PRO A 793 -56.44 -15.80 22.36
C PRO A 793 -55.42 -16.62 21.56
N LYS A 794 -54.22 -16.80 22.14
CA LYS A 794 -53.24 -17.75 21.60
C LYS A 794 -53.84 -19.15 21.66
N LEU A 795 -53.94 -19.81 20.51
CA LEU A 795 -54.25 -21.24 20.45
C LEU A 795 -53.05 -22.00 21.04
N ASP A 796 -53.30 -22.87 22.03
CA ASP A 796 -52.24 -23.55 22.76
C ASP A 796 -51.39 -24.47 21.85
N SER A 797 -50.07 -24.38 21.99
CA SER A 797 -49.10 -25.17 21.22
C SER A 797 -48.87 -26.57 21.82
N ALA A 798 -49.95 -27.24 22.21
CA ALA A 798 -49.95 -28.53 22.91
C ALA A 798 -50.28 -29.75 22.01
N LEU A 799 -50.37 -29.57 20.69
CA LEU A 799 -50.77 -30.65 19.76
C LEU A 799 -49.84 -30.78 18.53
N GLN A 800 -48.54 -31.02 18.78
CA GLN A 800 -47.59 -31.39 17.72
C GLN A 800 -46.64 -32.53 18.10
N THR A 801 -47.18 -33.54 18.77
CA THR A 801 -46.56 -34.87 18.92
C THR A 801 -47.62 -35.96 18.70
N GLN A 802 -48.05 -36.12 17.45
CA GLN A 802 -48.42 -37.39 16.78
C GLN A 802 -49.05 -37.11 15.42
N LEU A 803 -48.22 -37.16 14.36
CA LEU A 803 -48.48 -37.78 13.04
C LEU A 803 -47.26 -37.58 12.14
#